data_AF-A8XJI4-F1
#
_entry.id   AF-A8XJI4-F1
#
_cell.length_a   1.000
_cell.length_b   1.000
_cell.length_c   1.000
_cell.angle_alpha   90.00
_cell.angle_beta   90.00
_cell.angle_gamma   90.00
#
_symmetry.space_group_name_H-M   'P 1'
#
loop_
_entity.id
_entity.type
_entity.pdbx_description
1 polymer ?
#
loop_
_entity_poly.entity_id
_entity_poly.type
_entity_poly.pdbx_seq_one_letter_code
_entity_poly.pdbx_strand_id
1 'polypeptide(L)'
;MESQVVALNSDIHRWRKCSISEIVKILQLRLLFFSAGNIREHEFFSRKFDAELMPIGRHGLTAGWLIESLGALLDSDKVRNIKCKQLGSDGFVSQIMRVTVEFKNNQKHKYIVKMPETTNIKAALEMTTNQKMPEGADEQFIGGLTMFFNREVEFYLMDKIPGLRLPRCFHSQQWNHGKTTGAIVMQDLEGMVSVPYYESLNLQQIASIGCQMLNLHLFSIDLSDDWKQKFPFPMEFIDTVSNMTDIVKLYVSRNPELEETFSRVEKMYSSRELFVKVLRDSHEALEIDTFLCHGDLWFYNLMWIPTVDGSEEASNHLGAIIDWQNVHTGSIAEDFCHMLTFCCDTETRRLAEKVFLPYYFKLLQAKAKDAGKELKMTLNQFMRAYRRNFIAHALHLPFITSIMLCVKPADDEIVQQNRNQQLLRKVLGAWDDALDAFHEEYPDFDFLWNLLQYGFASYLGIRVLKFLFIICKSILVHFITPKHDLEYLKDSWTVITGGTDGIGRAYIEELCKERGLRKFYLIGRNINKLNKTKQELVEQYGCEVMLHVHDFEKDDLSNLPKDLSTLDIGILINCAGIAPHIIGTLTELPEGLASTILRVNLMSAVKMTEIVLPNMVKKKQGIIVNISSMTGWRPLPYLSSYPASKAALSFFSDSLSDEYRGTGVRVQCLIPMLVATKVASYEAEEANNIFVVTPENFAKQAVRIIGTHWEITTGCVQHDVQVAFGTLFSFWFFKVLFVPVVMLGVHKHRVASYQAKNSGKDK
;
A
#
# COMPACT_ATOMS: atom_id res chain seq x y z
N MET A 1 49.11 -0.19 -14.27
CA MET A 1 48.67 0.17 -12.90
C MET A 1 49.79 0.87 -12.10
N GLU A 2 50.73 1.58 -12.75
CA GLU A 2 51.77 2.39 -12.07
C GLU A 2 51.81 3.86 -12.52
N SER A 3 51.02 4.30 -13.50
CA SER A 3 51.14 5.66 -14.06
C SER A 3 49.85 6.48 -14.14
N GLN A 4 48.73 6.03 -13.56
CA GLN A 4 47.47 6.79 -13.58
C GLN A 4 46.69 6.77 -12.25
N VAL A 5 47.37 6.55 -11.11
CA VAL A 5 46.78 6.66 -9.75
C VAL A 5 47.43 7.80 -8.94
N VAL A 6 48.32 8.59 -9.55
CA VAL A 6 48.95 9.76 -8.92
C VAL A 6 48.30 11.04 -9.44
N ALA A 7 47.10 11.35 -8.94
CA ALA A 7 46.54 12.70 -8.87
C ALA A 7 45.11 12.61 -8.31
N LEU A 8 44.98 12.56 -6.99
CA LEU A 8 43.82 13.00 -6.18
C LEU A 8 44.01 12.46 -4.75
N ASN A 9 44.96 13.07 -4.03
CA ASN A 9 45.03 13.02 -2.58
C ASN A 9 45.90 14.19 -2.12
N SER A 10 45.28 15.37 -2.01
CA SER A 10 45.83 16.46 -1.21
C SER A 10 44.69 17.02 -0.37
N ASP A 11 44.99 17.16 0.92
CA ASP A 11 44.22 17.85 1.95
C ASP A 11 43.25 17.00 2.76
N ILE A 12 43.76 16.38 3.83
CA ILE A 12 43.51 16.76 5.23
C ILE A 12 44.51 15.98 6.12
N HIS A 13 45.65 16.62 6.41
CA HIS A 13 46.50 16.26 7.54
C HIS A 13 46.68 17.51 8.40
N ARG A 14 46.03 17.53 9.58
CA ARG A 14 46.47 18.37 10.70
C ARG A 14 46.86 17.49 11.86
N TRP A 15 48.17 17.45 12.08
CA TRP A 15 48.89 16.83 13.18
C TRP A 15 48.34 17.23 14.56
N ARG A 16 48.21 16.24 15.46
CA ARG A 16 48.35 16.45 16.92
C ARG A 16 49.74 15.99 17.34
N LYS A 17 50.43 16.85 18.09
CA LYS A 17 51.75 16.66 18.68
C LYS A 17 51.76 15.43 19.61
N CYS A 18 52.65 14.47 19.37
CA CYS A 18 53.09 13.50 20.37
C CYS A 18 53.90 14.21 21.46
N SER A 19 53.55 14.00 22.73
CA SER A 19 54.44 14.26 23.87
C SER A 19 55.13 12.98 24.29
N ILE A 20 56.37 13.13 24.74
CA ILE A 20 57.36 12.11 25.15
C ILE A 20 56.93 11.34 26.44
N SER A 21 55.64 11.28 26.78
CA SER A 21 55.11 10.66 28.00
C SER A 21 54.38 9.33 27.80
N GLU A 22 54.19 8.84 26.57
CA GLU A 22 53.51 7.55 26.32
C GLU A 22 54.46 6.35 26.17
N ILE A 23 55.77 6.59 26.02
CA ILE A 23 56.79 5.53 25.97
C ILE A 23 57.03 4.88 27.36
N VAL A 24 56.62 5.55 28.44
CA VAL A 24 56.79 5.04 29.83
C VAL A 24 55.56 4.28 30.35
N LYS A 25 54.39 4.40 29.71
CA LYS A 25 53.17 3.66 30.11
C LYS A 25 53.08 2.24 29.54
N ILE A 26 53.88 1.90 28.53
CA ILE A 26 53.91 0.57 27.90
C ILE A 26 54.79 -0.44 28.68
N LEU A 27 55.53 0.00 29.70
CA LEU A 27 56.44 -0.85 30.48
C LEU A 27 55.97 -1.20 31.91
N GLN A 28 54.80 -0.73 32.37
CA GLN A 28 54.34 -0.92 33.76
C GLN A 28 52.96 -1.58 33.96
N LEU A 29 52.33 -2.12 32.91
CA LEU A 29 51.09 -2.91 33.01
C LEU A 29 51.32 -4.39 32.66
N ARG A 30 52.48 -4.94 33.06
CA ARG A 30 52.83 -6.36 32.91
C ARG A 30 52.76 -7.17 34.21
N LEU A 31 52.23 -6.61 35.28
CA LEU A 31 52.06 -7.28 36.56
C LEU A 31 50.74 -6.83 37.19
N LEU A 32 49.69 -7.64 37.01
CA LEU A 32 48.51 -7.81 37.89
C LEU A 32 47.31 -8.30 37.06
N PHE A 33 47.31 -9.59 36.73
CA PHE A 33 46.06 -10.34 36.57
C PHE A 33 46.32 -11.80 36.98
N PHE A 34 46.20 -12.04 38.29
CA PHE A 34 45.89 -13.34 38.86
C PHE A 34 44.46 -13.23 39.41
N SER A 35 43.48 -13.69 38.64
CA SER A 35 42.29 -14.33 39.18
C SER A 35 41.71 -15.23 38.09
N ALA A 36 41.92 -16.53 38.30
CA ALA A 36 41.42 -17.61 37.47
C ALA A 36 39.89 -17.67 37.50
N GLY A 37 39.29 -17.97 36.35
CA GLY A 37 37.86 -18.21 36.18
C GLY A 37 37.59 -19.06 34.94
N ASN A 38 37.95 -20.35 35.02
CA ASN A 38 37.47 -21.52 34.26
C ASN A 38 36.91 -21.32 32.84
N ILE A 39 37.75 -21.61 31.82
CA ILE A 39 37.28 -22.19 30.55
C ILE A 39 38.13 -23.44 30.29
N ARG A 40 37.47 -24.57 30.03
CA ARG A 40 38.11 -25.88 29.82
C ARG A 40 38.91 -25.89 28.52
N GLU A 41 40.21 -25.63 28.62
CA GLU A 41 41.18 -26.05 27.60
C GLU A 41 41.32 -27.57 27.66
N HIS A 42 40.83 -28.28 26.65
CA HIS A 42 41.13 -29.69 26.46
C HIS A 42 42.30 -29.83 25.48
N GLU A 43 43.52 -29.59 25.95
CA GLU A 43 44.72 -30.13 25.29
C GLU A 43 44.86 -31.61 25.64
N PHE A 44 44.56 -32.50 24.69
CA PHE A 44 44.78 -33.93 24.86
C PHE A 44 46.27 -34.26 24.67
N PHE A 45 47.00 -34.42 25.77
CA PHE A 45 48.38 -34.91 25.74
C PHE A 45 48.49 -36.42 26.03
N SER A 46 48.94 -37.15 25.02
CA SER A 46 49.85 -38.31 25.07
C SER A 46 49.59 -39.42 26.10
N ARG A 47 48.91 -40.48 25.66
CA ARG A 47 49.30 -41.88 25.87
C ARG A 47 49.20 -42.57 24.51
N LYS A 48 50.09 -43.57 24.23
CA LYS A 48 50.22 -44.38 22.99
C LYS A 48 49.32 -43.89 21.84
N PHE A 49 49.91 -43.27 20.82
CA PHE A 49 49.20 -42.77 19.62
C PHE A 49 48.31 -43.89 19.05
N ASP A 50 47.04 -43.86 19.43
CA ASP A 50 45.99 -44.72 18.90
C ASP A 50 45.16 -43.84 17.97
N ALA A 51 45.60 -43.79 16.71
CA ALA A 51 45.03 -42.91 15.70
C ALA A 51 43.52 -43.14 15.54
N GLU A 52 43.03 -44.36 15.79
CA GLU A 52 41.62 -44.71 15.64
C GLU A 52 40.70 -44.00 16.65
N LEU A 53 41.21 -43.65 17.85
CA LEU A 53 40.39 -43.12 18.94
C LEU A 53 40.51 -41.61 19.17
N MET A 54 41.46 -40.92 18.54
CA MET A 54 41.65 -39.48 18.76
C MET A 54 40.59 -38.67 17.98
N PRO A 55 39.67 -37.95 18.63
CA PRO A 55 38.59 -37.23 17.95
C PRO A 55 39.08 -35.94 17.27
N ILE A 56 38.48 -35.62 16.13
CA ILE A 56 38.59 -34.33 15.44
C ILE A 56 37.26 -33.59 15.63
N GLY A 57 37.23 -32.66 16.58
CA GLY A 57 35.99 -31.94 16.91
C GLY A 57 34.96 -32.81 17.65
N ARG A 58 33.67 -32.49 17.51
CA ARG A 58 32.58 -33.14 18.27
C ARG A 58 31.72 -34.11 17.44
N HIS A 59 31.99 -34.25 16.15
CA HIS A 59 31.10 -34.91 15.17
C HIS A 59 31.50 -36.34 14.81
N GLY A 60 32.24 -37.02 15.70
CA GLY A 60 32.60 -38.45 15.54
C GLY A 60 33.71 -38.75 14.52
N LEU A 61 34.30 -37.73 13.87
CA LEU A 61 35.51 -37.92 13.05
C LEU A 61 36.72 -38.16 13.94
N THR A 62 37.67 -38.98 13.46
CA THR A 62 38.88 -39.33 14.20
C THR A 62 40.15 -39.05 13.39
N ALA A 63 41.30 -39.05 14.07
CA ALA A 63 42.61 -38.93 13.43
C ALA A 63 42.86 -40.07 12.43
N GLY A 64 42.35 -41.28 12.69
CA GLY A 64 42.39 -42.42 11.79
C GLY A 64 41.63 -42.14 10.49
N TRP A 65 40.41 -41.60 10.59
CA TRP A 65 39.64 -41.16 9.41
C TRP A 65 40.42 -40.15 8.56
N LEU A 66 41.11 -39.18 9.19
CA LEU A 66 41.89 -38.18 8.44
C LEU A 66 43.08 -38.81 7.71
N ILE A 67 43.78 -39.77 8.34
CA ILE A 67 44.89 -40.49 7.72
C ILE A 67 44.39 -41.30 6.51
N GLU A 68 43.28 -42.02 6.66
CA GLU A 68 42.66 -42.76 5.56
C GLU A 68 42.23 -41.83 4.41
N SER A 69 41.58 -40.72 4.76
CA SER A 69 41.06 -39.74 3.80
C SER A 69 42.15 -39.05 2.96
N LEU A 70 43.32 -38.84 3.54
CA LEU A 70 44.47 -38.22 2.86
C LEU A 70 45.37 -39.26 2.17
N GLY A 71 45.25 -40.54 2.51
CA GLY A 71 45.88 -41.67 1.83
C GLY A 71 47.37 -41.44 1.55
N ALA A 72 47.76 -41.44 0.28
CA ALA A 72 49.16 -41.28 -0.16
C ALA A 72 49.83 -39.95 0.27
N LEU A 73 49.07 -38.94 0.71
CA LEU A 73 49.60 -37.68 1.25
C LEU A 73 50.08 -37.82 2.70
N LEU A 74 49.57 -38.80 3.44
CA LEU A 74 49.92 -39.10 4.82
C LEU A 74 50.32 -40.58 4.97
N ASP A 75 51.62 -40.85 4.92
CA ASP A 75 52.14 -42.17 5.27
C ASP A 75 51.99 -42.39 6.79
N SER A 76 51.03 -43.24 7.18
CA SER A 76 50.68 -43.52 8.58
C SER A 76 51.87 -43.98 9.41
N ASP A 77 52.81 -44.71 8.80
CA ASP A 77 54.02 -45.21 9.47
C ASP A 77 55.02 -44.10 9.78
N LYS A 78 54.87 -42.93 9.15
CA LYS A 78 55.71 -41.75 9.35
C LYS A 78 55.07 -40.72 10.27
N VAL A 79 53.80 -40.87 10.67
CA VAL A 79 53.16 -39.95 11.61
C VAL A 79 53.68 -40.21 13.03
N ARG A 80 54.12 -39.15 13.71
CA ARG A 80 54.58 -39.19 15.10
C ARG A 80 53.49 -38.73 16.06
N ASN A 81 52.76 -37.67 15.69
CA ASN A 81 51.76 -37.06 16.54
C ASN A 81 50.76 -36.26 15.69
N ILE A 82 49.52 -36.13 16.16
CA ILE A 82 48.49 -35.28 15.58
C ILE A 82 47.95 -34.38 16.67
N LYS A 83 47.83 -33.08 16.39
CA LYS A 83 47.25 -32.09 17.31
C LYS A 83 46.07 -31.41 16.64
N CYS A 84 44.93 -31.39 17.33
CA CYS A 84 43.72 -30.72 16.88
C CYS A 84 43.51 -29.45 17.71
N LYS A 85 43.31 -28.31 17.05
CA LYS A 85 42.98 -27.03 17.68
C LYS A 85 41.79 -26.42 16.96
N GLN A 86 40.75 -26.06 17.69
CA GLN A 86 39.63 -25.33 17.12
C GLN A 86 40.04 -23.89 16.75
N LEU A 87 39.61 -23.42 15.59
CA LEU A 87 39.83 -22.04 15.14
C LEU A 87 38.56 -21.21 15.35
N GLY A 88 38.73 -20.05 16.00
CA GLY A 88 37.62 -19.14 16.34
C GLY A 88 36.75 -19.62 17.51
N SER A 89 35.75 -18.82 17.86
CA SER A 89 34.54 -19.31 18.54
C SER A 89 33.82 -20.28 17.60
N ASP A 90 33.03 -21.23 18.10
CA ASP A 90 32.28 -22.18 17.27
C ASP A 90 31.62 -21.42 16.09
N GLY A 91 32.00 -21.72 14.84
CA GLY A 91 31.57 -20.95 13.67
C GLY A 91 30.06 -20.99 13.49
N PHE A 92 29.49 -20.03 12.75
CA PHE A 92 28.04 -19.82 12.67
C PHE A 92 27.28 -21.10 12.28
N VAL A 93 27.74 -21.80 11.22
CA VAL A 93 27.15 -23.03 10.66
C VAL A 93 28.14 -24.19 10.53
N SER A 94 29.38 -24.02 11.01
CA SER A 94 30.44 -25.02 10.85
C SER A 94 31.46 -24.95 11.99
N GLN A 95 31.92 -26.12 12.43
CA GLN A 95 33.06 -26.27 13.30
C GLN A 95 34.33 -26.37 12.47
N ILE A 96 35.29 -25.47 12.71
CA ILE A 96 36.56 -25.40 11.98
C ILE A 96 37.69 -25.86 12.89
N MET A 97 38.34 -26.96 12.52
CA MET A 97 39.45 -27.56 13.26
C MET A 97 40.75 -27.44 12.47
N ARG A 98 41.78 -26.83 13.07
CA ARG A 98 43.15 -26.96 12.60
C ARG A 98 43.74 -28.27 13.10
N VAL A 99 44.18 -29.11 12.18
CA VAL A 99 44.86 -30.36 12.47
C VAL A 99 46.33 -30.24 12.05
N THR A 100 47.24 -30.31 13.03
CA THR A 100 48.68 -30.31 12.81
C THR A 100 49.21 -31.73 12.91
N VAL A 101 49.74 -32.25 11.80
CA VAL A 101 50.38 -33.57 11.70
C VAL A 101 51.88 -33.39 11.83
N GLU A 102 52.47 -33.97 12.88
CA GLU A 102 53.91 -33.99 13.12
C GLU A 102 54.46 -35.35 12.66
N PHE A 103 55.42 -35.34 11.73
CA PHE A 103 56.04 -36.55 11.19
C PHE A 103 57.29 -36.95 12.00
N LYS A 104 57.70 -38.22 11.89
CA LYS A 104 58.90 -38.77 12.54
C LYS A 104 60.20 -38.04 12.14
N ASN A 105 60.24 -37.41 10.97
CA ASN A 105 61.34 -36.56 10.49
C ASN A 105 61.27 -35.10 11.02
N ASN A 106 60.41 -34.81 12.00
CA ASN A 106 60.12 -33.48 12.57
C ASN A 106 59.49 -32.46 11.60
N GLN A 107 59.08 -32.85 10.39
CA GLN A 107 58.25 -31.98 9.54
C GLN A 107 56.85 -31.85 10.14
N LYS A 108 56.24 -30.67 9.96
CA LYS A 108 54.87 -30.38 10.39
C LYS A 108 54.05 -29.94 9.20
N HIS A 109 52.92 -30.60 9.01
CA HIS A 109 51.92 -30.19 8.03
C HIS A 109 50.63 -29.79 8.76
N LYS A 110 49.97 -28.74 8.26
CA LYS A 110 48.74 -28.22 8.84
C LYS A 110 47.61 -28.32 7.84
N TYR A 111 46.46 -28.77 8.31
CA TYR A 111 45.23 -28.93 7.55
C TYR A 111 44.08 -28.28 8.31
N ILE A 112 43.08 -27.81 7.58
CA ILE A 112 41.79 -27.38 8.11
C ILE A 112 40.78 -28.47 7.83
N VAL A 113 40.04 -28.87 8.86
CA VAL A 113 38.88 -29.76 8.77
C VAL A 113 37.65 -28.94 9.12
N LYS A 114 36.83 -28.65 8.11
CA LYS A 114 35.52 -27.99 8.24
C LYS A 114 34.44 -29.06 8.34
N MET A 115 33.63 -28.98 9.40
CA MET A 115 32.49 -29.88 9.65
C MET A 115 31.22 -29.05 9.84
N PRO A 116 30.03 -29.53 9.44
CA PRO A 116 28.78 -28.83 9.68
C PRO A 116 28.46 -28.78 11.18
N GLU A 117 27.90 -27.66 11.65
CA GLU A 117 27.53 -27.44 13.06
C GLU A 117 26.17 -26.74 13.14
N THR A 118 25.31 -27.18 14.05
CA THR A 118 23.92 -26.67 14.18
C THR A 118 23.67 -25.88 15.46
N THR A 119 24.57 -25.96 16.44
CA THR A 119 24.33 -25.45 17.80
C THR A 119 24.41 -23.93 17.94
N ASN A 120 25.17 -23.23 17.09
CA ASN A 120 25.43 -21.79 17.26
C ASN A 120 24.36 -20.86 16.66
N ILE A 121 23.70 -21.26 15.57
CA ILE A 121 22.62 -20.46 14.97
C ILE A 121 21.49 -20.26 15.97
N LYS A 122 21.09 -21.33 16.66
CA LYS A 122 20.05 -21.31 17.67
C LYS A 122 20.39 -20.34 18.79
N ALA A 123 21.59 -20.45 19.35
CA ALA A 123 22.06 -19.55 20.41
C ALA A 123 22.11 -18.08 19.96
N ALA A 124 22.58 -17.80 18.74
CA ALA A 124 22.66 -16.44 18.20
C ALA A 124 21.27 -15.81 17.95
N LEU A 125 20.32 -16.57 17.40
CA LEU A 125 18.94 -16.12 17.18
C LEU A 125 18.20 -15.92 18.50
N GLU A 126 18.35 -16.82 19.46
CA GLU A 126 17.76 -16.68 20.80
C GLU A 126 18.30 -15.46 21.55
N MET A 127 19.61 -15.17 21.43
CA MET A 127 20.23 -13.96 21.99
C MET A 127 19.75 -12.67 21.32
N THR A 128 19.56 -12.69 19.99
CA THR A 128 19.14 -11.50 19.23
C THR A 128 17.67 -11.16 19.49
N THR A 129 16.81 -12.18 19.52
CA THR A 129 15.35 -12.05 19.66
C THR A 129 14.87 -12.04 21.12
N ASN A 130 15.72 -12.45 22.07
CA ASN A 130 15.32 -12.75 23.46
C ASN A 130 14.15 -13.77 23.56
N GLN A 131 13.99 -14.65 22.56
CA GLN A 131 12.96 -15.68 22.51
C GLN A 131 13.60 -17.05 22.31
N LYS A 132 13.13 -18.07 23.03
CA LYS A 132 13.55 -19.46 22.80
C LYS A 132 12.91 -19.99 21.52
N MET A 133 13.68 -20.70 20.70
CA MET A 133 13.14 -21.29 19.49
C MET A 133 12.20 -22.48 19.80
N PRO A 134 11.16 -22.73 18.97
CA PRO A 134 10.25 -23.87 19.14
C PRO A 134 11.00 -25.21 19.12
N GLU A 135 10.57 -26.18 19.92
CA GLU A 135 11.08 -27.55 19.86
C GLU A 135 10.81 -28.16 18.46
N GLY A 136 11.85 -28.67 17.80
CA GLY A 136 11.77 -29.27 16.45
C GLY A 136 12.15 -28.34 15.29
N ALA A 137 12.37 -27.04 15.51
CA ALA A 137 12.89 -26.14 14.48
C ALA A 137 14.23 -26.64 13.89
N ASP A 138 15.04 -27.29 14.73
CA ASP A 138 16.37 -27.81 14.38
C ASP A 138 16.34 -28.73 13.13
N GLU A 139 15.27 -29.51 12.88
CA GLU A 139 15.20 -30.44 11.73
C GLU A 139 15.08 -29.73 10.37
N GLN A 140 14.29 -28.66 10.29
CA GLN A 140 14.14 -27.87 9.05
C GLN A 140 15.43 -27.09 8.75
N PHE A 141 16.09 -26.58 9.80
CA PHE A 141 17.41 -25.96 9.71
C PHE A 141 18.48 -26.96 9.25
N ILE A 142 18.48 -28.19 9.79
CA ILE A 142 19.40 -29.26 9.40
C ILE A 142 19.28 -29.60 7.91
N GLY A 143 18.05 -29.67 7.37
CA GLY A 143 17.83 -29.93 5.95
C GLY A 143 18.48 -28.89 5.04
N GLY A 144 18.28 -27.60 5.32
CA GLY A 144 18.90 -26.49 4.58
C GLY A 144 20.43 -26.49 4.73
N LEU A 145 20.95 -26.65 5.94
CA LEU A 145 22.40 -26.70 6.19
C LEU A 145 23.09 -27.87 5.47
N THR A 146 22.41 -29.01 5.36
CA THR A 146 22.89 -30.17 4.60
C THR A 146 23.06 -29.82 3.12
N MET A 147 22.07 -29.12 2.53
CA MET A 147 22.13 -28.68 1.14
C MET A 147 23.30 -27.72 0.91
N PHE A 148 23.46 -26.69 1.75
CA PHE A 148 24.56 -25.72 1.62
C PHE A 148 25.95 -26.35 1.81
N PHE A 149 26.11 -27.24 2.79
CA PHE A 149 27.39 -27.93 3.00
C PHE A 149 27.74 -28.86 1.84
N ASN A 150 26.79 -29.66 1.36
CA ASN A 150 27.02 -30.59 0.25
C ASN A 150 27.28 -29.85 -1.07
N ARG A 151 26.73 -28.65 -1.23
CA ARG A 151 27.02 -27.78 -2.37
C ARG A 151 28.46 -27.27 -2.38
N GLU A 152 29.02 -26.92 -1.22
CA GLU A 152 30.46 -26.61 -1.11
C GLU A 152 31.32 -27.84 -1.43
N VAL A 153 30.92 -29.04 -0.96
CA VAL A 153 31.59 -30.31 -1.31
C VAL A 153 31.59 -30.51 -2.82
N GLU A 154 30.43 -30.39 -3.48
CA GLU A 154 30.33 -30.50 -4.94
C GLU A 154 31.24 -29.49 -5.65
N PHE A 155 31.27 -28.24 -5.20
CA PHE A 155 32.12 -27.21 -5.80
C PHE A 155 33.61 -27.59 -5.79
N TYR A 156 34.12 -28.12 -4.69
CA TYR A 156 35.51 -28.57 -4.62
C TYR A 156 35.80 -29.86 -5.42
N LEU A 157 34.76 -30.64 -5.75
CA LEU A 157 34.87 -31.82 -6.62
C LEU A 157 34.84 -31.47 -8.11
N MET A 158 34.34 -30.29 -8.48
CA MET A 158 34.26 -29.83 -9.86
C MET A 158 35.61 -29.38 -10.43
N ASP A 159 35.66 -29.21 -11.75
CA ASP A 159 36.84 -28.71 -12.44
C ASP A 159 37.30 -27.35 -11.89
N LYS A 160 38.62 -27.19 -11.74
CA LYS A 160 39.19 -25.97 -11.17
C LYS A 160 38.99 -24.78 -12.10
N ILE A 161 38.51 -23.70 -11.52
CA ILE A 161 38.39 -22.40 -12.20
C ILE A 161 39.80 -21.78 -12.36
N PRO A 162 40.29 -21.58 -13.59
CA PRO A 162 41.66 -21.10 -13.81
C PRO A 162 41.93 -19.73 -13.17
N GLY A 163 43.02 -19.62 -12.41
CA GLY A 163 43.46 -18.37 -11.79
C GLY A 163 42.69 -17.94 -10.54
N LEU A 164 41.58 -18.61 -10.21
CA LEU A 164 40.81 -18.34 -8.99
C LEU A 164 41.57 -18.83 -7.75
N ARG A 165 41.75 -17.94 -6.76
CA ARG A 165 42.47 -18.24 -5.52
C ARG A 165 41.57 -18.97 -4.52
N LEU A 166 41.62 -20.30 -4.58
CA LEU A 166 40.93 -21.20 -3.66
C LEU A 166 41.93 -21.88 -2.72
N PRO A 167 41.54 -22.18 -1.47
CA PRO A 167 42.31 -23.10 -0.64
C PRO A 167 42.36 -24.46 -1.33
N ARG A 168 43.51 -25.13 -1.29
CA ARG A 168 43.61 -26.48 -1.83
C ARG A 168 42.73 -27.43 -1.01
N CYS A 169 41.69 -27.99 -1.61
CA CYS A 169 40.94 -29.11 -1.05
C CYS A 169 41.76 -30.41 -1.24
N PHE A 170 41.93 -31.17 -0.17
CA PHE A 170 42.61 -32.46 -0.15
C PHE A 170 41.63 -33.63 -0.09
N HIS A 171 40.50 -33.45 0.60
CA HIS A 171 39.46 -34.45 0.73
C HIS A 171 38.12 -33.77 1.04
N SER A 172 37.01 -34.35 0.61
CA SER A 172 35.66 -33.88 0.93
C SER A 172 34.69 -35.04 1.01
N GLN A 173 33.79 -35.00 2.00
CA GLN A 173 32.79 -36.02 2.30
C GLN A 173 31.42 -35.35 2.47
N GLN A 174 30.43 -35.83 1.72
CA GLN A 174 29.05 -35.35 1.83
C GLN A 174 28.44 -35.67 3.20
N TRP A 175 27.66 -34.73 3.70
CA TRP A 175 26.87 -34.88 4.91
C TRP A 175 25.55 -35.57 4.60
N ASN A 176 25.31 -36.72 5.23
CA ASN A 176 24.01 -37.36 5.28
C ASN A 176 23.59 -37.44 6.75
N HIS A 177 22.66 -36.56 7.15
CA HIS A 177 22.23 -36.46 8.54
C HIS A 177 21.83 -37.83 9.12
N GLY A 178 22.42 -38.19 10.27
CA GLY A 178 22.21 -39.48 10.94
C GLY A 178 22.89 -40.70 10.31
N LYS A 179 23.59 -40.56 9.16
CA LYS A 179 24.31 -41.65 8.48
C LYS A 179 25.82 -41.40 8.36
N THR A 180 26.22 -40.28 7.80
CA THR A 180 27.64 -39.93 7.57
C THR A 180 27.89 -38.49 7.98
N THR A 181 28.95 -38.25 8.76
CA THR A 181 29.39 -36.90 9.10
C THR A 181 30.00 -36.22 7.87
N GLY A 182 29.57 -34.98 7.58
CA GLY A 182 30.16 -34.18 6.50
C GLY A 182 31.50 -33.60 6.90
N ALA A 183 32.46 -33.55 5.97
CA ALA A 183 33.78 -33.02 6.24
C ALA A 183 34.46 -32.47 4.98
N ILE A 184 35.16 -31.34 5.09
CA ILE A 184 36.06 -30.85 4.04
C ILE A 184 37.44 -30.64 4.66
N VAL A 185 38.44 -31.31 4.08
CA VAL A 185 39.86 -31.19 4.46
C VAL A 185 40.56 -30.29 3.45
N MET A 186 41.02 -29.13 3.91
CA MET A 186 41.59 -28.10 3.05
C MET A 186 42.90 -27.52 3.61
N GLN A 187 43.58 -26.74 2.79
CA GLN A 187 44.81 -26.01 3.13
C GLN A 187 44.60 -25.06 4.32
N ASP A 188 45.53 -25.09 5.27
CA ASP A 188 45.64 -24.06 6.31
C ASP A 188 46.19 -22.77 5.70
N LEU A 189 45.42 -21.70 5.80
CA LEU A 189 45.75 -20.35 5.32
C LEU A 189 46.43 -19.54 6.44
N GLU A 190 47.28 -20.21 7.22
CA GLU A 190 47.95 -19.60 8.36
C GLU A 190 48.72 -18.34 7.96
N GLY A 191 48.54 -17.28 8.75
CA GLY A 191 49.14 -15.96 8.50
C GLY A 191 48.25 -15.02 7.69
N MET A 192 47.18 -15.50 7.04
CA MET A 192 46.19 -14.62 6.42
C MET A 192 45.22 -14.01 7.45
N VAL A 193 44.71 -12.83 7.14
CA VAL A 193 43.83 -12.03 8.01
C VAL A 193 42.53 -11.65 7.30
N SER A 194 41.51 -11.25 8.04
CA SER A 194 40.26 -10.71 7.49
C SER A 194 40.11 -9.24 7.87
N VAL A 195 39.52 -8.44 6.99
CA VAL A 195 39.15 -7.06 7.34
C VAL A 195 38.01 -7.09 8.37
N PRO A 196 38.09 -6.33 9.48
CA PRO A 196 37.01 -6.27 10.46
C PRO A 196 35.69 -5.77 9.85
N TYR A 197 34.55 -6.32 10.30
CA TYR A 197 33.24 -6.04 9.70
C TYR A 197 32.74 -4.59 9.82
N TYR A 198 33.32 -3.82 10.76
CA TYR A 198 33.01 -2.42 10.99
C TYR A 198 33.93 -1.47 10.18
N GLU A 199 34.95 -2.01 9.50
CA GLU A 199 35.80 -1.23 8.60
C GLU A 199 35.26 -1.26 7.17
N SER A 200 35.77 -0.37 6.31
CA SER A 200 35.38 -0.27 4.90
C SER A 200 36.55 -0.71 4.03
N LEU A 201 36.29 -1.56 3.03
CA LEU A 201 37.30 -1.89 2.02
C LEU A 201 37.67 -0.65 1.21
N ASN A 202 38.94 -0.51 0.87
CA ASN A 202 39.39 0.52 -0.06
C ASN A 202 39.27 0.07 -1.53
N LEU A 203 39.44 1.00 -2.49
CA LEU A 203 39.34 0.70 -3.92
C LEU A 203 40.37 -0.33 -4.42
N GLN A 204 41.57 -0.37 -3.82
CA GLN A 204 42.60 -1.34 -4.19
C GLN A 204 42.23 -2.76 -3.76
N GLN A 205 41.65 -2.90 -2.56
CA GLN A 205 41.07 -4.15 -2.06
C GLN A 205 39.91 -4.60 -2.94
N ILE A 206 38.98 -3.70 -3.27
CA ILE A 206 37.87 -3.95 -4.20
C ILE A 206 38.40 -4.43 -5.56
N ALA A 207 39.45 -3.80 -6.09
CA ALA A 207 40.07 -4.23 -7.33
C ALA A 207 40.74 -5.62 -7.22
N SER A 208 41.35 -5.93 -6.07
CA SER A 208 41.95 -7.25 -5.77
C SER A 208 40.90 -8.37 -5.84
N ILE A 209 39.72 -8.13 -5.26
CA ILE A 209 38.56 -9.02 -5.33
C ILE A 209 38.04 -9.09 -6.77
N GLY A 210 37.92 -7.94 -7.44
CA GLY A 210 37.54 -7.84 -8.84
C GLY A 210 38.40 -8.72 -9.75
N CYS A 211 39.71 -8.78 -9.54
CA CYS A 211 40.59 -9.68 -10.28
C CYS A 211 40.23 -11.17 -10.12
N GLN A 212 39.72 -11.59 -8.96
CA GLN A 212 39.24 -12.96 -8.75
C GLN A 212 37.88 -13.18 -9.39
N MET A 213 36.96 -12.22 -9.25
CA MET A 213 35.65 -12.26 -9.92
C MET A 213 35.79 -12.28 -11.44
N LEU A 214 36.81 -11.62 -11.99
CA LEU A 214 37.14 -11.69 -13.42
C LEU A 214 37.40 -13.13 -13.88
N ASN A 215 38.15 -13.92 -13.10
CA ASN A 215 38.40 -15.33 -13.43
C ASN A 215 37.12 -16.17 -13.37
N LEU A 216 36.29 -15.95 -12.35
CA LEU A 216 35.00 -16.61 -12.17
C LEU A 216 34.02 -16.28 -13.31
N HIS A 217 33.90 -15.00 -13.67
CA HIS A 217 33.02 -14.55 -14.73
C HIS A 217 33.50 -14.99 -16.12
N LEU A 218 34.81 -14.92 -16.40
CA LEU A 218 35.35 -15.45 -17.66
C LEU A 218 35.13 -16.95 -17.81
N PHE A 219 35.25 -17.71 -16.71
CA PHE A 219 34.92 -19.12 -16.69
C PHE A 219 33.44 -19.36 -16.99
N SER A 220 32.56 -18.51 -16.43
CA SER A 220 31.11 -18.59 -16.58
C SER A 220 30.57 -18.20 -17.96
N ILE A 221 31.34 -17.49 -18.79
CA ILE A 221 30.92 -17.27 -20.18
C ILE A 221 30.91 -18.64 -20.89
N ASP A 222 29.77 -18.98 -21.49
CA ASP A 222 29.47 -20.30 -22.07
C ASP A 222 29.52 -21.44 -21.02
N LEU A 223 29.06 -21.17 -19.79
CA LEU A 223 29.00 -22.16 -18.70
C LEU A 223 28.25 -23.43 -19.13
N SER A 224 28.85 -24.60 -18.86
CA SER A 224 28.27 -25.89 -19.23
C SER A 224 26.99 -26.20 -18.44
N ASP A 225 26.14 -27.04 -19.02
CA ASP A 225 24.87 -27.42 -18.37
C ASP A 225 25.07 -28.22 -17.08
N ASP A 226 26.22 -28.90 -16.92
CA ASP A 226 26.57 -29.61 -15.68
C ASP A 226 26.69 -28.64 -14.48
N TRP A 227 27.41 -27.52 -14.67
CA TRP A 227 27.49 -26.47 -13.65
C TRP A 227 26.12 -25.85 -13.33
N LYS A 228 25.31 -25.59 -14.36
CA LYS A 228 23.96 -25.02 -14.19
C LYS A 228 23.03 -25.94 -13.41
N GLN A 229 23.07 -27.24 -13.70
CA GLN A 229 22.21 -28.23 -13.04
C GLN A 229 22.65 -28.51 -11.60
N LYS A 230 23.97 -28.52 -11.33
CA LYS A 230 24.50 -28.77 -9.97
C LYS A 230 24.30 -27.60 -9.02
N PHE A 231 24.24 -26.38 -9.54
CA PHE A 231 24.25 -25.17 -8.72
C PHE A 231 23.08 -24.23 -9.03
N PRO A 232 21.81 -24.69 -8.89
CA PRO A 232 20.66 -23.81 -9.07
C PRO A 232 20.60 -22.73 -7.98
N PHE A 233 19.85 -21.65 -8.24
CA PHE A 233 19.63 -20.60 -7.26
C PHE A 233 18.93 -21.15 -5.99
N PRO A 234 19.45 -20.90 -4.77
CA PRO A 234 18.89 -21.41 -3.52
C PRO A 234 17.67 -20.57 -3.10
N MET A 235 16.45 -21.10 -3.28
CA MET A 235 15.21 -20.39 -2.91
C MET A 235 15.10 -20.12 -1.41
N GLU A 236 15.76 -20.93 -0.59
CA GLU A 236 15.85 -20.78 0.87
C GLU A 236 16.44 -19.42 1.28
N PHE A 237 17.28 -18.80 0.45
CA PHE A 237 17.80 -17.46 0.69
C PHE A 237 16.67 -16.41 0.65
N ILE A 238 15.76 -16.49 -0.32
CA ILE A 238 14.63 -15.57 -0.45
C ILE A 238 13.70 -15.70 0.75
N ASP A 239 13.41 -16.94 1.16
CA ASP A 239 12.55 -17.21 2.30
C ASP A 239 13.18 -16.65 3.58
N THR A 240 14.50 -16.83 3.74
CA THR A 240 15.27 -16.31 4.87
C THR A 240 15.17 -14.78 4.94
N VAL A 241 15.45 -14.03 3.86
CA VAL A 241 15.38 -12.56 3.87
C VAL A 241 13.95 -12.05 4.09
N SER A 242 12.95 -12.67 3.48
CA SER A 242 11.54 -12.25 3.65
C SER A 242 11.02 -12.42 5.09
N ASN A 243 11.55 -13.42 5.81
CA ASN A 243 11.16 -13.72 7.19
C ASN A 243 11.88 -12.86 8.25
N MET A 244 12.84 -12.01 7.86
CA MET A 244 13.62 -11.19 8.80
C MET A 244 12.94 -9.90 9.26
N THR A 245 11.76 -9.59 8.72
CA THR A 245 11.06 -8.32 8.95
C THR A 245 10.94 -7.98 10.44
N ASP A 246 10.63 -8.96 11.29
CA ASP A 246 10.45 -8.72 12.74
C ASP A 246 11.78 -8.39 13.44
N ILE A 247 12.88 -9.00 13.02
CA ILE A 247 14.21 -8.73 13.58
C ILE A 247 14.68 -7.35 13.14
N VAL A 248 14.42 -6.96 11.88
CA VAL A 248 14.71 -5.61 11.40
C VAL A 248 13.86 -4.57 12.15
N LYS A 249 12.57 -4.83 12.40
CA LYS A 249 11.72 -3.96 13.22
C LYS A 249 12.26 -3.80 14.64
N LEU A 250 12.72 -4.88 15.25
CA LEU A 250 13.35 -4.82 16.57
C LEU A 250 14.65 -4.00 16.52
N TYR A 251 15.48 -4.18 15.50
CA TYR A 251 16.69 -3.39 15.29
C TYR A 251 16.37 -1.90 15.12
N VAL A 252 15.35 -1.54 14.34
CA VAL A 252 14.87 -0.17 14.16
C VAL A 252 14.34 0.42 15.47
N SER A 253 13.57 -0.35 16.25
CA SER A 253 13.07 0.14 17.54
C SER A 253 14.18 0.46 18.56
N ARG A 254 15.34 -0.19 18.43
CA ARG A 254 16.53 0.06 19.25
C ARG A 254 17.36 1.25 18.74
N ASN A 255 17.11 1.71 17.51
CA ASN A 255 17.87 2.76 16.83
C ASN A 255 16.90 3.75 16.15
N PRO A 256 16.34 4.73 16.89
CA PRO A 256 15.31 5.64 16.38
C PRO A 256 15.72 6.44 15.11
N GLU A 257 17.01 6.64 14.90
CA GLU A 257 17.57 7.27 13.69
C GLU A 257 17.18 6.54 12.39
N LEU A 258 16.81 5.27 12.48
CA LEU A 258 16.41 4.45 11.33
C LEU A 258 14.92 4.56 10.98
N GLU A 259 14.08 5.11 11.86
CA GLU A 259 12.62 5.00 11.77
C GLU A 259 12.04 5.67 10.52
N GLU A 260 12.52 6.87 10.18
CA GLU A 260 12.08 7.62 9.00
C GLU A 260 12.37 6.85 7.71
N THR A 261 13.62 6.44 7.50
CA THR A 261 14.01 5.68 6.30
C THR A 261 13.36 4.30 6.27
N PHE A 262 13.25 3.62 7.41
CA PHE A 262 12.58 2.32 7.50
C PHE A 262 11.12 2.39 7.03
N SER A 263 10.37 3.45 7.41
CA SER A 263 8.97 3.62 6.99
C SER A 263 8.78 3.63 5.46
N ARG A 264 9.83 4.03 4.71
CA ARG A 264 9.84 4.07 3.24
C ARG A 264 10.14 2.70 2.62
N VAL A 265 11.00 1.89 3.25
CA VAL A 265 11.38 0.54 2.77
C VAL A 265 10.58 -0.61 3.38
N GLU A 266 9.81 -0.37 4.45
CA GLU A 266 9.10 -1.41 5.22
C GLU A 266 8.26 -2.33 4.32
N LYS A 267 7.52 -1.74 3.37
CA LYS A 267 6.66 -2.52 2.45
C LYS A 267 7.44 -3.45 1.54
N MET A 268 8.71 -3.14 1.24
CA MET A 268 9.57 -3.97 0.40
C MET A 268 9.91 -5.29 1.10
N TYR A 269 10.11 -5.28 2.42
CA TYR A 269 10.36 -6.49 3.21
C TYR A 269 9.22 -7.51 3.14
N SER A 270 7.98 -7.03 3.06
CA SER A 270 6.79 -7.89 3.00
C SER A 270 6.54 -8.51 1.62
N SER A 271 7.35 -8.17 0.60
CA SER A 271 7.15 -8.65 -0.76
C SER A 271 8.15 -9.75 -1.14
N ARG A 272 7.77 -11.00 -0.88
CA ARG A 272 8.54 -12.17 -1.36
C ARG A 272 8.76 -12.14 -2.87
N GLU A 273 7.75 -11.71 -3.63
CA GLU A 273 7.82 -11.56 -5.09
C GLU A 273 8.86 -10.54 -5.53
N LEU A 274 9.07 -9.46 -4.76
CA LEU A 274 10.12 -8.50 -5.05
C LEU A 274 11.49 -9.19 -5.01
N PHE A 275 11.80 -9.92 -3.94
CA PHE A 275 13.06 -10.65 -3.80
C PHE A 275 13.30 -11.64 -4.93
N VAL A 276 12.27 -12.39 -5.33
CA VAL A 276 12.32 -13.28 -6.49
C VAL A 276 12.71 -12.52 -7.76
N LYS A 277 12.07 -11.39 -8.03
CA LYS A 277 12.31 -10.59 -9.25
C LYS A 277 13.67 -9.92 -9.28
N VAL A 278 14.17 -9.44 -8.14
CA VAL A 278 15.38 -8.62 -8.09
C VAL A 278 16.65 -9.42 -7.85
N LEU A 279 16.55 -10.63 -7.30
CA LEU A 279 17.65 -11.59 -7.13
C LEU A 279 17.62 -12.68 -8.21
N ARG A 280 16.73 -13.67 -8.05
CA ARG A 280 16.67 -14.88 -8.89
C ARG A 280 16.46 -14.54 -10.36
N ASP A 281 15.40 -13.79 -10.67
CA ASP A 281 15.00 -13.49 -12.06
C ASP A 281 15.67 -12.23 -12.62
N SER A 282 16.66 -11.67 -11.91
CA SER A 282 17.29 -10.40 -12.26
C SER A 282 17.98 -10.46 -13.62
N HIS A 283 18.67 -11.57 -13.88
CA HIS A 283 19.36 -11.82 -15.15
C HIS A 283 18.37 -12.09 -16.29
N GLU A 284 17.31 -12.88 -16.03
CA GLU A 284 16.25 -13.17 -17.01
C GLU A 284 15.53 -11.89 -17.46
N ALA A 285 15.16 -11.03 -16.51
CA ALA A 285 14.47 -9.76 -16.79
C ALA A 285 15.32 -8.78 -17.64
N LEU A 286 16.63 -8.97 -17.68
CA LEU A 286 17.58 -8.15 -18.43
C LEU A 286 18.13 -8.87 -19.66
N GLU A 287 17.66 -10.08 -19.96
CA GLU A 287 18.14 -10.93 -21.06
C GLU A 287 19.66 -11.17 -20.98
N ILE A 288 20.15 -11.42 -19.77
CA ILE A 288 21.56 -11.73 -19.48
C ILE A 288 21.69 -13.23 -19.20
N ASP A 289 22.71 -13.87 -19.76
CA ASP A 289 23.06 -15.26 -19.44
C ASP A 289 23.36 -15.43 -17.94
N THR A 290 23.21 -16.65 -17.42
CA THR A 290 23.56 -16.97 -16.03
C THR A 290 25.06 -17.05 -15.82
N PHE A 291 25.52 -16.57 -14.66
CA PHE A 291 26.92 -16.62 -14.23
C PHE A 291 27.04 -17.41 -12.94
N LEU A 292 28.19 -18.05 -12.71
CA LEU A 292 28.48 -18.66 -11.42
C LEU A 292 28.81 -17.56 -10.41
N CYS A 293 28.07 -17.53 -9.32
CA CYS A 293 28.20 -16.61 -8.19
C CYS A 293 28.75 -17.37 -6.99
N HIS A 294 29.58 -16.72 -6.17
CA HIS A 294 29.89 -17.20 -4.83
C HIS A 294 28.65 -17.15 -3.92
N GLY A 295 27.81 -16.12 -4.06
CA GLY A 295 26.53 -15.98 -3.35
C GLY A 295 26.64 -15.65 -1.86
N ASP A 296 27.85 -15.36 -1.36
CA ASP A 296 28.09 -14.88 0.00
C ASP A 296 29.47 -14.20 0.09
N LEU A 297 29.73 -13.23 -0.79
CA LEU A 297 31.05 -12.62 -0.87
C LEU A 297 31.18 -11.45 0.13
N TRP A 298 31.55 -11.74 1.37
CA TRP A 298 31.69 -10.75 2.45
C TRP A 298 32.99 -10.92 3.28
N PHE A 299 33.21 -10.06 4.28
CA PHE A 299 34.49 -9.87 4.97
C PHE A 299 35.18 -11.15 5.43
N TYR A 300 34.43 -12.08 6.05
CA TYR A 300 35.01 -13.29 6.63
C TYR A 300 35.24 -14.42 5.62
N ASN A 301 34.72 -14.26 4.40
CA ASN A 301 34.98 -15.17 3.28
C ASN A 301 36.16 -14.69 2.40
N LEU A 302 36.75 -13.54 2.76
CA LEU A 302 37.88 -12.92 2.09
C LEU A 302 39.13 -12.97 2.98
N MET A 303 40.10 -13.81 2.60
CA MET A 303 41.35 -13.98 3.33
C MET A 303 42.45 -13.15 2.68
N TRP A 304 43.06 -12.23 3.42
CA TRP A 304 44.05 -11.26 2.94
C TRP A 304 45.46 -11.64 3.37
N ILE A 305 46.42 -11.35 2.51
CA ILE A 305 47.84 -11.36 2.91
C ILE A 305 48.04 -10.17 3.86
N PRO A 306 48.70 -10.33 5.02
CA PRO A 306 48.91 -9.24 5.95
C PRO A 306 49.92 -8.22 5.39
N THR A 307 49.87 -6.98 5.86
CA THR A 307 50.83 -5.92 5.44
C THR A 307 52.27 -6.26 5.80
N VAL A 308 52.46 -6.92 6.94
CA VAL A 308 53.71 -7.47 7.46
C VAL A 308 53.43 -8.85 8.02
N ASP A 309 54.33 -9.81 7.84
CA ASP A 309 54.17 -11.16 8.39
C ASP A 309 53.90 -11.12 9.90
N GLY A 310 52.78 -11.69 10.31
CA GLY A 310 52.32 -11.72 11.71
C GLY A 310 51.50 -10.49 12.16
N SER A 311 51.28 -9.51 11.27
CA SER A 311 50.32 -8.40 11.51
C SER A 311 48.88 -8.89 11.41
N GLU A 312 47.97 -8.25 12.16
CA GLU A 312 46.52 -8.44 12.03
C GLU A 312 45.90 -7.54 10.93
N GLU A 313 46.69 -6.61 10.35
CA GLU A 313 46.24 -5.65 9.35
C GLU A 313 46.28 -6.24 7.93
N ALA A 314 45.14 -6.18 7.23
CA ALA A 314 44.98 -6.68 5.87
C ALA A 314 45.67 -5.78 4.84
N SER A 315 46.44 -6.37 3.91
CA SER A 315 47.00 -5.65 2.76
C SER A 315 45.95 -5.44 1.65
N ASN A 316 46.40 -4.94 0.49
CA ASN A 316 45.60 -4.83 -0.73
C ASN A 316 45.65 -6.11 -1.60
N HIS A 317 46.26 -7.19 -1.10
CA HIS A 317 46.41 -8.45 -1.83
C HIS A 317 45.54 -9.55 -1.23
N LEU A 318 44.49 -9.92 -1.95
CA LEU A 318 43.58 -11.00 -1.55
C LEU A 318 44.29 -12.35 -1.68
N GLY A 319 44.46 -13.07 -0.57
CA GLY A 319 45.11 -14.38 -0.51
C GLY A 319 44.24 -15.51 -1.02
N ALA A 320 43.00 -15.61 -0.54
CA ALA A 320 42.05 -16.65 -0.94
C ALA A 320 40.59 -16.23 -0.71
N ILE A 321 39.68 -16.84 -1.46
CA ILE A 321 38.23 -16.79 -1.22
C ILE A 321 37.80 -18.16 -0.67
N ILE A 322 37.08 -18.15 0.44
CA ILE A 322 36.66 -19.35 1.16
C ILE A 322 35.14 -19.37 1.35
N ASP A 323 34.62 -20.50 1.79
CA ASP A 323 33.19 -20.70 2.13
C ASP A 323 32.22 -20.63 0.92
N TRP A 324 32.41 -21.56 -0.01
CA TRP A 324 31.61 -21.66 -1.24
C TRP A 324 30.26 -22.37 -1.04
N GLN A 325 29.68 -22.31 0.16
CA GLN A 325 28.39 -22.95 0.50
C GLN A 325 27.21 -22.36 -0.27
N ASN A 326 27.33 -21.10 -0.67
CA ASN A 326 26.31 -20.37 -1.42
C ASN A 326 26.55 -20.30 -2.93
N VAL A 327 27.41 -21.15 -3.51
CA VAL A 327 27.78 -21.10 -4.94
C VAL A 327 26.65 -21.49 -5.91
N HIS A 328 26.10 -20.57 -6.70
CA HIS A 328 24.98 -20.86 -7.65
C HIS A 328 25.17 -20.18 -8.98
N THR A 329 24.39 -20.59 -9.96
CA THR A 329 24.13 -19.81 -11.15
C THR A 329 23.09 -18.72 -10.89
N GLY A 330 23.46 -17.47 -11.13
CA GLY A 330 22.63 -16.30 -10.90
C GLY A 330 23.10 -15.10 -11.72
N SER A 331 22.91 -13.91 -11.15
CA SER A 331 23.28 -12.65 -11.79
C SER A 331 24.78 -12.38 -11.65
N ILE A 332 25.43 -11.97 -12.75
CA ILE A 332 26.84 -11.53 -12.76
C ILE A 332 27.17 -10.44 -11.74
N ALA A 333 26.17 -9.66 -11.31
CA ALA A 333 26.39 -8.55 -10.40
C ALA A 333 26.25 -8.91 -8.93
N GLU A 334 25.78 -10.12 -8.60
CA GLU A 334 25.39 -10.51 -7.25
C GLU A 334 26.56 -10.45 -6.26
N ASP A 335 27.71 -11.01 -6.61
CA ASP A 335 28.90 -10.99 -5.74
C ASP A 335 29.42 -9.56 -5.52
N PHE A 336 29.28 -8.68 -6.50
CA PHE A 336 29.57 -7.26 -6.32
C PHE A 336 28.56 -6.58 -5.40
N CYS A 337 27.28 -6.95 -5.46
CA CYS A 337 26.26 -6.47 -4.53
C CYS A 337 26.58 -6.92 -3.10
N HIS A 338 26.91 -8.18 -2.88
CA HIS A 338 27.37 -8.67 -1.57
C HIS A 338 28.57 -7.88 -1.07
N MET A 339 29.66 -7.86 -1.84
CA MET A 339 30.90 -7.20 -1.44
C MET A 339 30.68 -5.70 -1.16
N LEU A 340 29.99 -4.98 -2.05
CA LEU A 340 29.82 -3.54 -1.87
C LEU A 340 28.85 -3.21 -0.74
N THR A 341 27.78 -3.99 -0.55
CA THR A 341 26.82 -3.77 0.53
C THR A 341 27.40 -4.12 1.89
N PHE A 342 28.01 -5.30 2.01
CA PHE A 342 28.50 -5.81 3.28
C PHE A 342 29.90 -5.31 3.60
N CYS A 343 30.77 -5.04 2.62
CA CYS A 343 32.17 -4.71 2.88
C CYS A 343 32.57 -3.24 2.75
N CYS A 344 31.70 -2.35 2.27
CA CYS A 344 32.02 -0.95 2.07
C CYS A 344 31.10 -0.04 2.88
N ASP A 345 31.60 1.14 3.28
CA ASP A 345 30.74 2.25 3.70
C ASP A 345 30.00 2.87 2.49
N THR A 346 29.08 3.79 2.77
CA THR A 346 28.24 4.44 1.76
C THR A 346 29.04 5.20 0.71
N GLU A 347 30.07 5.95 1.10
CA GLU A 347 30.86 6.77 0.18
C GLU A 347 31.69 5.92 -0.76
N THR A 348 32.37 4.91 -0.21
CA THR A 348 33.22 3.99 -0.96
C THR A 348 32.40 3.12 -1.90
N ARG A 349 31.22 2.65 -1.46
CA ARG A 349 30.29 1.91 -2.32
C ARG A 349 29.84 2.74 -3.53
N ARG A 350 29.38 3.98 -3.31
CA ARG A 350 28.94 4.89 -4.39
C ARG A 350 30.09 5.22 -5.34
N LEU A 351 31.30 5.39 -4.82
CA LEU A 351 32.50 5.60 -5.64
C LEU A 351 32.84 4.36 -6.47
N ALA A 352 32.80 3.17 -5.87
CA ALA A 352 33.05 1.91 -6.57
C ALA A 352 32.00 1.64 -7.64
N GLU A 353 30.72 1.93 -7.38
CA GLU A 353 29.67 1.84 -8.37
C GLU A 353 29.94 2.76 -9.57
N LYS A 354 30.33 4.01 -9.32
CA LYS A 354 30.56 5.00 -10.38
C LYS A 354 31.84 4.75 -11.19
N VAL A 355 32.89 4.23 -10.55
CA VAL A 355 34.23 4.15 -11.14
C VAL A 355 34.66 2.71 -11.40
N PHE A 356 34.59 1.86 -10.38
CA PHE A 356 35.10 0.49 -10.46
C PHE A 356 34.23 -0.41 -11.34
N LEU A 357 32.90 -0.42 -11.17
CA LEU A 357 32.02 -1.32 -11.94
C LEU A 357 32.08 -1.08 -13.46
N PRO A 358 32.03 0.16 -13.99
CA PRO A 358 32.17 0.40 -15.42
C PRO A 358 33.56 0.04 -15.96
N TYR A 359 34.60 0.25 -15.17
CA TYR A 359 35.96 -0.15 -15.54
C TYR A 359 36.10 -1.68 -15.57
N TYR A 360 35.59 -2.37 -14.55
CA TYR A 360 35.57 -3.81 -14.45
C TYR A 360 34.86 -4.44 -15.65
N PHE A 361 33.70 -3.91 -16.04
CA PHE A 361 32.95 -4.39 -17.20
C PHE A 361 33.77 -4.32 -18.50
N LYS A 362 34.45 -3.19 -18.74
CA LYS A 362 35.34 -3.04 -19.91
C LYS A 362 36.50 -4.03 -19.88
N LEU A 363 37.06 -4.30 -18.69
CA LEU A 363 38.12 -5.28 -18.53
C LEU A 363 37.63 -6.70 -18.80
N LEU A 364 36.45 -7.07 -18.30
CA LEU A 364 35.82 -8.35 -18.59
C LEU A 364 35.57 -8.52 -20.09
N GLN A 365 35.05 -7.49 -20.77
CA GLN A 365 34.82 -7.52 -22.21
C GLN A 365 36.14 -7.72 -23.00
N ALA A 366 37.20 -7.02 -22.62
CA ALA A 366 38.52 -7.18 -23.25
C ALA A 366 39.07 -8.59 -23.04
N LYS A 367 38.97 -9.13 -21.81
CA LYS A 367 39.47 -10.47 -21.48
C LYS A 367 38.65 -11.60 -22.07
N ALA A 368 37.34 -11.42 -22.20
CA ALA A 368 36.48 -12.36 -22.91
C ALA A 368 36.90 -12.47 -24.37
N LYS A 369 37.15 -11.31 -25.02
CA LYS A 369 37.66 -11.26 -26.39
C LYS A 369 39.03 -11.92 -26.53
N ASP A 370 39.96 -11.66 -25.61
CA ASP A 370 41.29 -12.31 -25.60
C ASP A 370 41.17 -13.84 -25.46
N ALA A 371 40.17 -14.32 -24.72
CA ALA A 371 39.88 -15.74 -24.52
C ALA A 371 39.02 -16.36 -25.64
N GLY A 372 38.68 -15.60 -26.68
CA GLY A 372 37.82 -16.08 -27.78
C GLY A 372 36.36 -16.31 -27.38
N LYS A 373 35.90 -15.73 -26.27
CA LYS A 373 34.54 -15.83 -25.75
C LYS A 373 33.72 -14.58 -26.07
N GLU A 374 32.42 -14.75 -26.29
CA GLU A 374 31.50 -13.64 -26.58
C GLU A 374 30.71 -13.26 -25.32
N LEU A 375 30.88 -12.02 -24.85
CA LEU A 375 30.11 -11.48 -23.72
C LEU A 375 28.81 -10.84 -24.24
N LYS A 376 27.68 -11.56 -24.11
CA LYS A 376 26.34 -11.13 -24.58
C LYS A 376 25.63 -10.19 -23.59
N MET A 377 26.23 -9.07 -23.26
CA MET A 377 25.55 -8.02 -22.48
C MET A 377 26.17 -6.64 -22.73
N THR A 378 25.37 -5.60 -22.49
CA THR A 378 25.83 -4.21 -22.51
C THR A 378 26.23 -3.73 -21.13
N LEU A 379 27.01 -2.64 -21.06
CA LEU A 379 27.33 -1.98 -19.79
C LEU A 379 26.05 -1.55 -19.06
N ASN A 380 25.03 -1.09 -19.78
CA ASN A 380 23.76 -0.68 -19.17
C ASN A 380 23.04 -1.87 -18.52
N GLN A 381 22.99 -3.03 -19.19
CA GLN A 381 22.45 -4.26 -18.61
C GLN A 381 23.23 -4.68 -17.36
N PHE A 382 24.57 -4.63 -17.39
CA PHE A 382 25.40 -4.93 -16.22
C PHE A 382 25.13 -3.99 -15.03
N MET A 383 25.07 -2.68 -15.27
CA MET A 383 24.78 -1.70 -14.22
C MET A 383 23.36 -1.84 -13.67
N ARG A 384 22.37 -2.13 -14.54
CA ARG A 384 21.01 -2.42 -14.10
C ARG A 384 20.93 -3.72 -13.30
N ALA A 385 21.67 -4.76 -13.68
CA ALA A 385 21.75 -6.00 -12.90
C ALA A 385 22.29 -5.72 -11.50
N TYR A 386 23.33 -4.89 -11.37
CA TYR A 386 23.85 -4.45 -10.08
C TYR A 386 22.77 -3.72 -9.26
N ARG A 387 22.17 -2.66 -9.82
CA ARG A 387 21.14 -1.86 -9.13
C ARG A 387 19.94 -2.70 -8.68
N ARG A 388 19.45 -3.62 -9.52
CA ARG A 388 18.36 -4.54 -9.19
C ARG A 388 18.74 -5.45 -8.02
N ASN A 389 19.86 -6.17 -8.12
CA ASN A 389 20.31 -7.08 -7.07
C ASN A 389 20.61 -6.33 -5.76
N PHE A 390 21.12 -5.10 -5.84
CA PHE A 390 21.48 -4.29 -4.68
C PHE A 390 20.29 -4.07 -3.73
N ILE A 391 19.07 -3.91 -4.25
CA ILE A 391 17.85 -3.69 -3.44
C ILE A 391 17.72 -4.77 -2.36
N ALA A 392 17.82 -6.05 -2.73
CA ALA A 392 17.65 -7.13 -1.77
C ALA A 392 18.79 -7.20 -0.74
N HIS A 393 20.02 -6.94 -1.16
CA HIS A 393 21.19 -6.96 -0.27
C HIS A 393 21.15 -5.80 0.73
N ALA A 394 20.73 -4.61 0.29
CA ALA A 394 20.51 -3.46 1.14
C ALA A 394 19.42 -3.73 2.19
N LEU A 395 18.34 -4.42 1.81
CA LEU A 395 17.31 -4.85 2.75
C LEU A 395 17.82 -5.94 3.72
N HIS A 396 18.78 -6.77 3.32
CA HIS A 396 19.36 -7.79 4.19
C HIS A 396 20.38 -7.23 5.20
N LEU A 397 21.07 -6.12 4.87
CA LEU A 397 22.13 -5.54 5.68
C LEU A 397 21.77 -5.29 7.17
N PRO A 398 20.62 -4.68 7.51
CA PRO A 398 20.25 -4.41 8.91
C PRO A 398 20.20 -5.68 9.77
N PHE A 399 19.67 -6.78 9.21
CA PHE A 399 19.63 -8.06 9.89
C PHE A 399 21.05 -8.55 10.24
N ILE A 400 21.97 -8.56 9.27
CA ILE A 400 23.35 -8.97 9.50
C ILE A 400 24.05 -8.04 10.49
N THR A 401 23.87 -6.73 10.37
CA THR A 401 24.46 -5.78 11.33
C THR A 401 23.93 -5.98 12.75
N SER A 402 22.66 -6.33 12.92
CA SER A 402 22.06 -6.58 14.24
C SER A 402 22.70 -7.79 14.94
N ILE A 403 23.07 -8.82 14.18
CA ILE A 403 23.73 -10.03 14.70
C ILE A 403 25.21 -9.76 15.00
N MET A 404 25.93 -9.13 14.08
CA MET A 404 27.39 -8.95 14.20
C MET A 404 27.78 -8.09 15.40
N LEU A 405 26.93 -7.14 15.77
CA LEU A 405 27.11 -6.34 16.98
C LEU A 405 27.12 -7.17 18.28
N CYS A 406 26.46 -8.33 18.29
CA CYS A 406 26.40 -9.22 19.45
C CYS A 406 27.54 -10.22 19.53
N VAL A 407 28.14 -10.60 18.39
CA VAL A 407 29.11 -11.72 18.31
C VAL A 407 30.51 -11.33 18.82
N LYS A 408 30.94 -10.08 18.62
CA LYS A 408 32.24 -9.57 19.10
C LYS A 408 32.12 -8.12 19.60
N PRO A 409 31.62 -7.89 20.82
CA PRO A 409 31.60 -6.55 21.40
C PRO A 409 33.02 -6.02 21.60
N ALA A 410 33.20 -4.70 21.49
CA ALA A 410 34.43 -4.05 21.91
C ALA A 410 34.52 -4.05 23.44
N ASP A 411 35.72 -4.20 23.97
CA ASP A 411 35.98 -4.08 25.42
C ASP A 411 35.72 -2.65 25.93
N ASP A 412 35.86 -1.66 25.04
CA ASP A 412 35.66 -0.24 25.30
C ASP A 412 34.29 0.23 24.77
N GLU A 413 33.49 0.84 25.65
CA GLU A 413 32.12 1.28 25.35
C GLU A 413 32.08 2.38 24.28
N ILE A 414 33.06 3.30 24.26
CA ILE A 414 33.15 4.38 23.27
C ILE A 414 33.49 3.80 21.90
N VAL A 415 34.40 2.82 21.85
CA VAL A 415 34.71 2.09 20.61
C VAL A 415 33.49 1.35 20.10
N GLN A 416 32.72 0.69 20.98
CA GLN A 416 31.48 0.03 20.60
C GLN A 416 30.44 1.01 20.05
N GLN A 417 30.26 2.17 20.69
CA GLN A 417 29.35 3.21 20.22
C GLN A 417 29.74 3.74 18.84
N ASN A 418 31.03 3.97 18.60
CA ASN A 418 31.53 4.41 17.29
C ASN A 418 31.29 3.35 16.19
N ARG A 419 31.52 2.06 16.51
CA ARG A 419 31.20 0.95 15.59
C ARG A 419 29.72 0.91 15.27
N ASN A 420 28.85 1.06 16.27
CA ASN A 420 27.40 1.11 16.07
C ASN A 420 27.01 2.27 15.14
N GLN A 421 27.53 3.47 15.37
CA GLN A 421 27.23 4.64 14.52
C GLN A 421 27.69 4.45 13.06
N GLN A 422 28.86 3.85 12.83
CA GLN A 422 29.35 3.57 11.47
C GLN A 422 28.41 2.60 10.73
N LEU A 423 27.95 1.54 11.40
CA LEU A 423 27.03 0.57 10.83
C LEU A 423 25.64 1.16 10.58
N LEU A 424 25.14 2.01 11.48
CA LEU A 424 23.87 2.72 11.28
C LEU A 424 23.89 3.60 10.03
N ARG A 425 24.96 4.39 9.84
CA ARG A 425 25.13 5.22 8.63
C ARG A 425 25.21 4.40 7.36
N LYS A 426 25.83 3.22 7.43
CA LYS A 426 25.90 2.28 6.32
C LYS A 426 24.53 1.70 5.98
N VAL A 427 23.73 1.33 6.97
CA VAL A 427 22.34 0.87 6.80
C VAL A 427 21.49 1.96 6.15
N LEU A 428 21.54 3.20 6.67
CA LEU A 428 20.80 4.33 6.11
C LEU A 428 21.16 4.56 4.64
N GLY A 429 22.45 4.67 4.34
CA GLY A 429 22.91 4.87 2.97
C GLY A 429 22.58 3.71 2.03
N ALA A 430 22.54 2.48 2.52
CA ALA A 430 22.12 1.33 1.72
C ALA A 430 20.62 1.35 1.41
N TRP A 431 19.76 1.70 2.37
CA TRP A 431 18.32 1.85 2.14
C TRP A 431 17.98 3.00 1.20
N ASP A 432 18.64 4.15 1.34
CA ASP A 432 18.45 5.27 0.40
C ASP A 432 18.80 4.86 -1.02
N ASP A 433 19.95 4.20 -1.21
CA ASP A 433 20.38 3.75 -2.54
C ASP A 433 19.48 2.62 -3.10
N ALA A 434 18.85 1.81 -2.23
CA ALA A 434 17.86 0.81 -2.61
C ALA A 434 16.54 1.43 -3.05
N LEU A 435 16.09 2.51 -2.40
CA LEU A 435 14.93 3.28 -2.83
C LEU A 435 15.18 3.92 -4.20
N ASP A 436 16.35 4.55 -4.38
CA ASP A 436 16.74 5.11 -5.68
C ASP A 436 16.75 4.04 -6.77
N ALA A 437 17.36 2.88 -6.52
CA ALA A 437 17.37 1.76 -7.45
C ALA A 437 15.95 1.22 -7.73
N PHE A 438 15.06 1.22 -6.75
CA PHE A 438 13.67 0.80 -6.93
C PHE A 438 12.87 1.77 -7.80
N HIS A 439 13.03 3.08 -7.60
CA HIS A 439 12.38 4.11 -8.41
C HIS A 439 12.87 4.09 -9.87
N GLU A 440 14.16 3.86 -10.10
CA GLU A 440 14.72 3.70 -11.45
C GLU A 440 14.14 2.47 -12.17
N GLU A 441 13.88 1.39 -11.43
CA GLU A 441 13.35 0.15 -12.00
C GLU A 441 11.84 0.19 -12.27
N TYR A 442 11.07 0.96 -11.49
CA TYR A 442 9.61 1.05 -11.59
C TYR A 442 9.09 2.50 -11.69
N PRO A 443 9.46 3.27 -12.73
CA PRO A 443 9.16 4.70 -12.83
C PRO A 443 7.65 5.02 -12.92
N ASP A 444 6.86 4.12 -13.50
CA ASP A 444 5.42 4.36 -13.74
C ASP A 444 4.55 4.23 -12.48
N PHE A 445 5.06 3.60 -11.41
CA PHE A 445 4.28 3.36 -10.20
C PHE A 445 3.90 4.68 -9.50
N ASP A 446 4.87 5.59 -9.36
CA ASP A 446 4.65 6.88 -8.72
C ASP A 446 3.69 7.76 -9.52
N PHE A 447 3.76 7.71 -10.85
CA PHE A 447 2.83 8.44 -11.71
C PHE A 447 1.37 7.96 -11.51
N LEU A 448 1.15 6.65 -11.57
CA LEU A 448 -0.19 6.07 -11.39
C LEU A 448 -0.75 6.34 -9.99
N TRP A 449 0.10 6.22 -8.96
CA TRP A 449 -0.30 6.49 -7.58
C TRP A 449 -0.70 7.95 -7.38
N ASN A 450 0.10 8.90 -7.88
CA ASN A 450 -0.22 10.32 -7.84
C ASN A 450 -1.50 10.64 -8.60
N LEU A 451 -1.70 10.05 -9.79
CA LEU A 451 -2.93 10.24 -10.57
C LEU A 451 -4.18 9.80 -9.80
N LEU A 452 -4.12 8.66 -9.10
CA LEU A 452 -5.22 8.17 -8.26
C LEU A 452 -5.50 9.13 -7.10
N GLN A 453 -4.45 9.63 -6.42
CA GLN A 453 -4.60 10.59 -5.33
C GLN A 453 -5.25 11.89 -5.80
N TYR A 454 -4.79 12.47 -6.92
CA TYR A 454 -5.39 13.67 -7.49
C TYR A 454 -6.83 13.45 -7.96
N GLY A 455 -7.13 12.29 -8.54
CA GLY A 455 -8.48 11.90 -8.94
C GLY A 455 -9.43 11.86 -7.73
N PHE A 456 -9.01 11.22 -6.64
CA PHE A 456 -9.78 11.15 -5.40
C PHE A 456 -9.98 12.53 -4.75
N ALA A 457 -8.91 13.33 -4.63
CA ALA A 457 -8.97 14.67 -4.07
C ALA A 457 -9.90 15.59 -4.88
N SER A 458 -9.82 15.53 -6.22
CA SER A 458 -10.68 16.30 -7.12
C SER A 458 -12.15 15.89 -6.98
N TYR A 459 -12.42 14.58 -6.89
CA TYR A 459 -13.76 14.07 -6.64
C TYR A 459 -14.34 14.63 -5.33
N LEU A 460 -13.57 14.58 -4.22
CA LEU A 460 -14.02 15.10 -2.93
C LEU A 460 -14.24 16.62 -2.97
N GLY A 461 -13.31 17.35 -3.60
CA GLY A 461 -13.42 18.80 -3.78
C GLY A 461 -14.71 19.22 -4.49
N ILE A 462 -15.05 18.56 -5.60
CA ILE A 462 -16.29 18.84 -6.35
C ILE A 462 -17.53 18.60 -5.48
N ARG A 463 -17.52 17.57 -4.62
CA ARG A 463 -18.64 17.23 -3.74
C ARG A 463 -18.87 18.28 -2.67
N VAL A 464 -17.79 18.71 -2.01
CA VAL A 464 -17.83 19.76 -0.99
C VAL A 464 -18.28 21.09 -1.61
N LEU A 465 -17.76 21.45 -2.78
CA LEU A 465 -18.16 22.67 -3.48
C LEU A 465 -19.65 22.66 -3.85
N LYS A 466 -20.21 21.53 -4.31
CA LYS A 466 -21.65 21.40 -4.58
C LYS A 466 -22.50 21.53 -3.32
N PHE A 467 -22.07 20.91 -2.22
CA PHE A 467 -22.73 21.05 -0.91
C PHE A 467 -22.78 22.53 -0.50
N LEU A 468 -21.64 23.21 -0.51
CA LEU A 468 -21.53 24.62 -0.13
C LEU A 468 -22.36 25.51 -1.04
N PHE A 469 -22.36 25.26 -2.35
CA PHE A 469 -23.17 26.00 -3.31
C PHE A 469 -24.66 25.93 -2.98
N ILE A 470 -25.17 24.74 -2.65
CA ILE A 470 -26.60 24.55 -2.31
C ILE A 470 -26.94 25.26 -1.00
N ILE A 471 -26.08 25.18 0.02
CA ILE A 471 -26.28 25.88 1.29
C ILE A 471 -26.30 27.40 1.08
N CYS A 472 -25.33 27.94 0.33
CA CYS A 472 -25.29 29.36 -0.01
C CYS A 472 -26.53 29.80 -0.81
N LYS A 473 -26.96 28.99 -1.80
CA LYS A 473 -28.20 29.22 -2.55
C LYS A 473 -29.41 29.22 -1.62
N SER A 474 -29.51 28.28 -0.68
CA SER A 474 -30.62 28.20 0.27
C SER A 474 -30.70 29.45 1.16
N ILE A 475 -29.55 29.91 1.66
CA ILE A 475 -29.46 31.16 2.44
C ILE A 475 -29.95 32.35 1.60
N LEU A 476 -29.49 32.45 0.35
CA LEU A 476 -29.88 33.51 -0.58
C LEU A 476 -31.39 33.49 -0.87
N VAL A 477 -31.96 32.32 -1.15
CA VAL A 477 -33.39 32.14 -1.48
C VAL A 477 -34.29 32.49 -0.29
N HIS A 478 -34.01 31.91 0.89
CA HIS A 478 -34.95 31.93 2.00
C HIS A 478 -34.75 33.09 2.98
N PHE A 479 -33.54 33.66 3.08
CA PHE A 479 -33.25 34.72 4.05
C PHE A 479 -32.95 36.06 3.40
N ILE A 480 -32.24 36.08 2.27
CA ILE A 480 -31.77 37.34 1.64
C ILE A 480 -32.78 37.86 0.60
N THR A 481 -33.33 36.99 -0.24
CA THR A 481 -34.23 37.41 -1.34
C THR A 481 -35.48 38.09 -0.77
N PRO A 482 -35.83 39.32 -1.21
CA PRO A 482 -37.02 40.01 -0.76
C PRO A 482 -38.29 39.30 -1.26
N LYS A 483 -39.38 39.45 -0.51
CA LYS A 483 -40.70 38.94 -0.92
C LYS A 483 -41.12 39.65 -2.22
N HIS A 484 -41.59 38.89 -3.22
CA HIS A 484 -42.21 39.47 -4.42
C HIS A 484 -43.56 40.09 -4.05
N ASP A 485 -43.79 41.32 -4.48
CA ASP A 485 -45.06 42.01 -4.27
C ASP A 485 -46.16 41.31 -5.06
N LEU A 486 -47.32 41.09 -4.43
CA LEU A 486 -48.48 40.45 -5.03
C LEU A 486 -49.71 41.37 -5.07
N GLU A 487 -49.56 42.67 -4.76
CA GLU A 487 -50.68 43.61 -4.69
C GLU A 487 -51.51 43.61 -5.97
N TYR A 488 -50.84 43.61 -7.13
CA TYR A 488 -51.47 43.61 -8.47
C TYR A 488 -52.28 42.35 -8.79
N LEU A 489 -52.20 41.30 -7.96
CA LEU A 489 -52.93 40.04 -8.14
C LEU A 489 -54.05 39.83 -7.11
N LYS A 490 -54.24 40.73 -6.14
CA LYS A 490 -55.22 40.54 -5.05
C LYS A 490 -56.66 40.47 -5.53
N ASP A 491 -56.99 41.23 -6.58
CA ASP A 491 -58.34 41.27 -7.16
C ASP A 491 -58.59 40.14 -8.18
N SER A 492 -57.54 39.44 -8.59
CA SER A 492 -57.59 38.29 -9.48
C SER A 492 -57.81 36.99 -8.72
N TRP A 493 -58.38 35.99 -9.40
CA TRP A 493 -58.61 34.66 -8.84
C TRP A 493 -57.32 33.86 -8.72
N THR A 494 -57.15 33.19 -7.57
CA THR A 494 -56.15 32.13 -7.39
C THR A 494 -56.81 30.78 -7.62
N VAL A 495 -56.46 30.11 -8.72
CA VAL A 495 -56.95 28.78 -9.05
C VAL A 495 -56.02 27.74 -8.43
N ILE A 496 -56.58 26.75 -7.74
CA ILE A 496 -55.79 25.68 -7.14
C ILE A 496 -56.44 24.32 -7.35
N THR A 497 -55.64 23.38 -7.84
CA THR A 497 -55.99 21.95 -7.88
C THR A 497 -55.49 21.28 -6.60
N GLY A 498 -56.34 20.48 -5.94
CA GLY A 498 -55.93 19.76 -4.71
C GLY A 498 -55.85 20.64 -3.45
N GLY A 499 -56.66 21.69 -3.35
CA GLY A 499 -56.64 22.65 -2.22
C GLY A 499 -57.33 22.21 -0.92
N THR A 500 -57.87 20.99 -0.84
CA THR A 500 -58.70 20.56 0.31
C THR A 500 -57.93 19.91 1.46
N ASP A 501 -56.66 19.54 1.27
CA ASP A 501 -55.84 18.83 2.26
C ASP A 501 -54.33 19.09 2.01
N GLY A 502 -53.48 18.69 2.94
CA GLY A 502 -52.02 18.67 2.80
C GLY A 502 -51.40 20.01 2.37
N ILE A 503 -50.42 19.94 1.46
CA ILE A 503 -49.68 21.11 0.97
C ILE A 503 -50.62 22.15 0.37
N GLY A 504 -51.58 21.75 -0.46
CA GLY A 504 -52.48 22.69 -1.14
C GLY A 504 -53.32 23.51 -0.16
N ARG A 505 -53.88 22.85 0.87
CA ARG A 505 -54.64 23.54 1.92
C ARG A 505 -53.75 24.52 2.70
N ALA A 506 -52.59 24.08 3.17
CA ALA A 506 -51.66 24.91 3.91
C ALA A 506 -51.15 26.10 3.08
N TYR A 507 -50.94 25.90 1.78
CA TYR A 507 -50.51 26.96 0.85
C TYR A 507 -51.58 28.05 0.68
N ILE A 508 -52.86 27.68 0.57
CA ILE A 508 -53.98 28.64 0.53
C ILE A 508 -54.02 29.46 1.82
N GLU A 509 -54.01 28.79 2.98
CA GLU A 509 -54.10 29.48 4.26
C GLU A 509 -52.95 30.47 4.46
N GLU A 510 -51.74 30.10 4.05
CA GLU A 510 -50.58 30.98 4.15
C GLU A 510 -50.65 32.16 3.18
N LEU A 511 -51.18 31.98 1.96
CA LEU A 511 -51.48 33.08 1.04
C LEU A 511 -52.51 34.04 1.63
N CYS A 512 -53.52 33.54 2.34
CA CYS A 512 -54.48 34.37 3.06
C CYS A 512 -53.81 35.18 4.19
N LYS A 513 -53.02 34.51 5.04
CA LYS A 513 -52.39 35.10 6.23
C LYS A 513 -51.32 36.12 5.88
N GLU A 514 -50.36 35.75 5.04
CA GLU A 514 -49.13 36.52 4.81
C GLU A 514 -49.15 37.37 3.54
N ARG A 515 -50.00 37.04 2.58
CA ARG A 515 -50.04 37.72 1.27
C ARG A 515 -51.36 38.45 0.99
N GLY A 516 -52.36 38.31 1.85
CA GLY A 516 -53.60 39.10 1.76
C GLY A 516 -54.49 38.72 0.58
N LEU A 517 -54.27 37.57 -0.08
CA LEU A 517 -55.15 37.11 -1.15
C LEU A 517 -56.50 36.65 -0.57
N ARG A 518 -57.59 36.94 -1.28
CA ARG A 518 -58.95 36.64 -0.81
C ARG A 518 -59.82 35.90 -1.81
N LYS A 519 -59.45 35.79 -3.08
CA LYS A 519 -60.28 35.17 -4.13
C LYS A 519 -59.70 33.84 -4.57
N PHE A 520 -60.41 32.74 -4.31
CA PHE A 520 -59.94 31.39 -4.58
C PHE A 520 -60.92 30.58 -5.42
N TYR A 521 -60.42 29.90 -6.44
CA TYR A 521 -61.18 28.94 -7.23
C TYR A 521 -60.62 27.54 -6.98
N LEU A 522 -61.36 26.73 -6.24
CA LEU A 522 -60.90 25.41 -5.80
C LEU A 522 -61.44 24.32 -6.73
N ILE A 523 -60.52 23.53 -7.29
CA ILE A 523 -60.83 22.36 -8.11
C ILE A 523 -60.45 21.09 -7.35
N GLY A 524 -61.41 20.19 -7.18
CA GLY A 524 -61.17 18.90 -6.53
C GLY A 524 -62.31 17.92 -6.71
N ARG A 525 -62.07 16.66 -6.34
CA ARG A 525 -63.00 15.56 -6.59
C ARG A 525 -64.09 15.34 -5.53
N ASN A 526 -63.95 15.94 -4.34
CA ASN A 526 -64.87 15.71 -3.23
C ASN A 526 -65.58 17.00 -2.82
N ILE A 527 -66.86 17.12 -3.17
CA ILE A 527 -67.67 18.31 -2.90
C ILE A 527 -67.82 18.61 -1.40
N ASN A 528 -67.90 17.60 -0.54
CA ASN A 528 -68.05 17.81 0.90
C ASN A 528 -66.78 18.44 1.49
N LYS A 529 -65.60 17.96 1.08
CA LYS A 529 -64.32 18.56 1.49
C LYS A 529 -64.17 19.96 0.91
N LEU A 530 -64.54 20.18 -0.35
CA LEU A 530 -64.51 21.52 -0.97
C LEU A 530 -65.41 22.52 -0.23
N ASN A 531 -66.63 22.12 0.11
CA ASN A 531 -67.56 22.95 0.88
C ASN A 531 -67.02 23.27 2.27
N LYS A 532 -66.47 22.28 2.98
CA LYS A 532 -65.81 22.50 4.28
C LYS A 532 -64.65 23.49 4.17
N THR A 533 -63.75 23.27 3.21
CA THR A 533 -62.61 24.16 2.95
C THR A 533 -63.08 25.58 2.63
N LYS A 534 -64.11 25.73 1.79
CA LYS A 534 -64.73 27.03 1.48
C LYS A 534 -65.27 27.71 2.72
N GLN A 535 -66.05 27.01 3.53
CA GLN A 535 -66.63 27.56 4.75
C GLN A 535 -65.55 28.10 5.68
N GLU A 536 -64.51 27.30 5.94
CA GLU A 536 -63.39 27.70 6.79
C GLU A 536 -62.63 28.93 6.24
N LEU A 537 -62.42 29.00 4.92
CA LEU A 537 -61.74 30.14 4.30
C LEU A 537 -62.57 31.43 4.37
N VAL A 538 -63.89 31.32 4.17
CA VAL A 538 -64.84 32.44 4.29
C VAL A 538 -64.88 32.92 5.74
N GLU A 539 -65.07 32.02 6.70
CA GLU A 539 -65.21 32.36 8.12
C GLU A 539 -63.92 32.91 8.74
N GLN A 540 -62.77 32.30 8.43
CA GLN A 540 -61.51 32.65 9.08
C GLN A 540 -60.79 33.83 8.41
N TYR A 541 -60.90 33.98 7.09
CA TYR A 541 -60.12 34.96 6.33
C TYR A 541 -60.97 35.92 5.49
N GLY A 542 -62.29 35.77 5.44
CA GLY A 542 -63.17 36.60 4.62
C GLY A 542 -62.96 36.39 3.12
N CYS A 543 -62.64 35.17 2.70
CA CYS A 543 -62.37 34.85 1.30
C CYS A 543 -63.64 34.73 0.45
N GLU A 544 -63.55 35.12 -0.83
CA GLU A 544 -64.49 34.74 -1.87
C GLU A 544 -64.04 33.42 -2.50
N VAL A 545 -64.89 32.39 -2.49
CA VAL A 545 -64.51 31.04 -2.92
C VAL A 545 -65.49 30.46 -3.94
N MET A 546 -64.98 30.16 -5.14
CA MET A 546 -65.64 29.38 -6.18
C MET A 546 -65.18 27.92 -6.12
N LEU A 547 -66.10 26.99 -6.40
CA LEU A 547 -65.84 25.56 -6.33
C LEU A 547 -66.17 24.92 -7.67
N HIS A 548 -65.31 24.00 -8.11
CA HIS A 548 -65.61 23.12 -9.22
C HIS A 548 -65.24 21.68 -8.88
N VAL A 549 -66.19 20.78 -9.08
CA VAL A 549 -65.98 19.35 -8.86
C VAL A 549 -65.43 18.73 -10.13
N HIS A 550 -64.20 18.24 -10.05
CA HIS A 550 -63.53 17.54 -11.15
C HIS A 550 -62.57 16.50 -10.59
N ASP A 551 -62.70 15.25 -11.05
CA ASP A 551 -61.83 14.15 -10.69
C ASP A 551 -60.83 13.86 -11.81
N PHE A 552 -59.60 14.38 -11.66
CA PHE A 552 -58.52 14.22 -12.65
C PHE A 552 -58.15 12.75 -12.95
N GLU A 553 -58.56 11.81 -12.10
CA GLU A 553 -58.40 10.37 -12.33
C GLU A 553 -59.39 9.84 -13.37
N LYS A 554 -60.64 10.34 -13.37
CA LYS A 554 -61.77 9.77 -14.11
C LYS A 554 -62.28 10.69 -15.21
N ASP A 555 -62.53 11.95 -14.86
CA ASP A 555 -63.17 12.93 -15.73
C ASP A 555 -62.27 13.36 -16.88
N ASP A 556 -62.86 13.54 -18.07
CA ASP A 556 -62.11 14.01 -19.23
C ASP A 556 -61.55 15.41 -18.98
N LEU A 557 -60.25 15.60 -19.25
CA LEU A 557 -59.57 16.88 -19.11
C LEU A 557 -60.16 17.95 -20.05
N SER A 558 -60.87 17.57 -21.11
CA SER A 558 -61.64 18.51 -21.95
C SER A 558 -62.84 19.14 -21.23
N ASN A 559 -63.33 18.51 -20.16
CA ASN A 559 -64.51 18.94 -19.41
C ASN A 559 -64.19 19.90 -18.27
N LEU A 560 -62.94 20.39 -18.19
CA LEU A 560 -62.57 21.45 -17.27
C LEU A 560 -63.42 22.73 -17.53
N PRO A 561 -63.64 23.55 -16.47
CA PRO A 561 -64.57 24.67 -16.54
C PRO A 561 -64.18 25.67 -17.63
N LYS A 562 -65.07 25.89 -18.61
CA LYS A 562 -64.81 26.82 -19.73
C LYS A 562 -64.60 28.26 -19.24
N ASP A 563 -65.21 28.62 -18.11
CA ASP A 563 -65.08 29.90 -17.43
C ASP A 563 -63.64 30.19 -16.99
N LEU A 564 -62.79 29.18 -16.75
CA LEU A 564 -61.36 29.39 -16.45
C LEU A 564 -60.64 30.20 -17.54
N SER A 565 -61.04 30.02 -18.80
CA SER A 565 -60.46 30.77 -19.93
C SER A 565 -60.94 32.22 -20.03
N THR A 566 -61.92 32.62 -19.22
CA THR A 566 -62.50 33.98 -19.21
C THR A 566 -62.34 34.69 -17.88
N LEU A 567 -62.12 33.94 -16.79
CA LEU A 567 -61.87 34.48 -15.46
C LEU A 567 -60.56 35.26 -15.42
N ASP A 568 -60.53 36.32 -14.62
CA ASP A 568 -59.29 37.02 -14.30
C ASP A 568 -58.47 36.20 -13.31
N ILE A 569 -57.61 35.32 -13.82
CA ILE A 569 -56.76 34.44 -13.01
C ILE A 569 -55.37 35.05 -12.88
N GLY A 570 -54.96 35.32 -11.65
CA GLY A 570 -53.65 35.86 -11.32
C GLY A 570 -52.63 34.81 -10.91
N ILE A 571 -53.09 33.73 -10.25
CA ILE A 571 -52.23 32.66 -9.75
C ILE A 571 -52.86 31.30 -10.07
N LEU A 572 -52.08 30.38 -10.63
CA LEU A 572 -52.45 28.97 -10.79
C LEU A 572 -51.52 28.10 -9.93
N ILE A 573 -52.09 27.27 -9.06
CA ILE A 573 -51.34 26.32 -8.21
C ILE A 573 -51.76 24.90 -8.58
N ASN A 574 -50.87 24.18 -9.26
CA ASN A 574 -51.05 22.78 -9.59
C ASN A 574 -50.51 21.91 -8.45
N CYS A 575 -51.37 21.56 -7.49
CA CYS A 575 -51.02 20.75 -6.32
C CYS A 575 -51.70 19.37 -6.30
N ALA A 576 -52.66 19.11 -7.17
CA ALA A 576 -53.27 17.78 -7.28
C ALA A 576 -52.20 16.73 -7.64
N GLY A 577 -52.22 15.59 -6.94
CA GLY A 577 -51.30 14.50 -7.21
C GLY A 577 -51.64 13.23 -6.45
N ILE A 578 -51.22 12.10 -7.01
CA ILE A 578 -51.35 10.75 -6.43
C ILE A 578 -50.00 10.02 -6.52
N ALA A 579 -49.79 9.05 -5.63
CA ALA A 579 -48.66 8.14 -5.64
C ALA A 579 -49.14 6.68 -5.59
N PRO A 580 -48.33 5.71 -6.00
CA PRO A 580 -48.64 4.30 -5.81
C PRO A 580 -48.92 4.00 -4.35
N HIS A 581 -49.98 3.27 -4.09
CA HIS A 581 -50.29 2.78 -2.74
C HIS A 581 -49.45 1.53 -2.39
N ILE A 582 -48.70 0.95 -3.32
CA ILE A 582 -47.77 -0.15 -3.05
C ILE A 582 -46.39 0.15 -3.61
N ILE A 583 -45.36 -0.35 -2.93
CA ILE A 583 -43.98 -0.33 -3.40
C ILE A 583 -43.71 -1.65 -4.13
N GLY A 584 -43.59 -1.59 -5.45
CA GLY A 584 -43.48 -2.77 -6.30
C GLY A 584 -43.02 -2.46 -7.71
N THR A 585 -42.60 -3.51 -8.43
CA THR A 585 -42.27 -3.41 -9.85
C THR A 585 -43.50 -2.99 -10.67
N LEU A 586 -43.30 -2.52 -11.90
CA LEU A 586 -44.41 -2.06 -12.75
C LEU A 586 -45.48 -3.15 -12.97
N THR A 587 -45.07 -4.42 -13.02
CA THR A 587 -45.95 -5.59 -13.17
C THR A 587 -46.72 -5.94 -11.89
N GLU A 588 -46.26 -5.49 -10.74
CA GLU A 588 -46.95 -5.68 -9.44
C GLU A 588 -47.96 -4.57 -9.17
N LEU A 589 -47.88 -3.45 -9.89
CA LEU A 589 -48.85 -2.36 -9.75
C LEU A 589 -50.21 -2.74 -10.34
N PRO A 590 -51.33 -2.30 -9.74
CA PRO A 590 -52.65 -2.46 -10.32
C PRO A 590 -52.72 -1.93 -11.76
N GLU A 591 -53.47 -2.63 -12.61
CA GLU A 591 -53.65 -2.25 -14.00
C GLU A 591 -54.13 -0.80 -14.12
N GLY A 592 -53.53 -0.05 -15.05
CA GLY A 592 -53.87 1.35 -15.30
C GLY A 592 -53.33 2.36 -14.26
N LEU A 593 -52.92 1.95 -13.05
CA LEU A 593 -52.49 2.89 -12.00
C LEU A 593 -51.32 3.77 -12.44
N ALA A 594 -50.34 3.21 -13.16
CA ALA A 594 -49.20 3.97 -13.68
C ALA A 594 -49.63 5.08 -14.65
N SER A 595 -50.56 4.77 -15.56
CA SER A 595 -51.13 5.74 -16.51
C SER A 595 -51.96 6.80 -15.79
N THR A 596 -52.74 6.40 -14.79
CA THR A 596 -53.50 7.33 -13.94
C THR A 596 -52.59 8.30 -13.19
N ILE A 597 -51.46 7.83 -12.65
CA ILE A 597 -50.46 8.69 -11.98
C ILE A 597 -49.91 9.73 -12.97
N LEU A 598 -49.56 9.34 -14.19
CA LEU A 598 -49.10 10.28 -15.22
C LEU A 598 -50.20 11.28 -15.59
N ARG A 599 -51.45 10.82 -15.76
CA ARG A 599 -52.59 11.69 -16.06
C ARG A 599 -52.82 12.73 -14.97
N VAL A 600 -52.90 12.30 -13.71
CA VAL A 600 -53.19 13.19 -12.59
C VAL A 600 -52.02 14.10 -12.25
N ASN A 601 -50.77 13.60 -12.23
CA ASN A 601 -49.64 14.38 -11.76
C ASN A 601 -49.00 15.28 -12.83
N LEU A 602 -49.14 14.93 -14.11
CA LEU A 602 -48.53 15.65 -15.22
C LEU A 602 -49.58 16.25 -16.14
N MET A 603 -50.43 15.42 -16.76
CA MET A 603 -51.33 15.89 -17.83
C MET A 603 -52.35 16.90 -17.31
N SER A 604 -52.84 16.75 -16.07
CA SER A 604 -53.74 17.73 -15.46
C SER A 604 -53.10 19.11 -15.32
N ALA A 605 -51.85 19.18 -14.86
CA ALA A 605 -51.11 20.43 -14.67
C ALA A 605 -50.79 21.10 -16.01
N VAL A 606 -50.41 20.29 -17.02
CA VAL A 606 -50.25 20.76 -18.40
C VAL A 606 -51.55 21.35 -18.90
N LYS A 607 -52.68 20.65 -18.78
CA LYS A 607 -53.99 21.13 -19.25
C LYS A 607 -54.45 22.41 -18.54
N MET A 608 -54.32 22.47 -17.22
CA MET A 608 -54.63 23.69 -16.46
C MET A 608 -53.76 24.87 -16.92
N THR A 609 -52.49 24.61 -17.21
CA THR A 609 -51.56 25.62 -17.73
C THR A 609 -51.97 26.09 -19.12
N GLU A 610 -52.30 25.18 -20.05
CA GLU A 610 -52.79 25.53 -21.40
C GLU A 610 -54.01 26.46 -21.38
N ILE A 611 -54.92 26.25 -20.42
CA ILE A 611 -56.16 27.04 -20.29
C ILE A 611 -55.86 28.45 -19.77
N VAL A 612 -54.98 28.56 -18.77
CA VAL A 612 -54.78 29.82 -18.02
C VAL A 612 -53.68 30.71 -18.62
N LEU A 613 -52.62 30.10 -19.13
CA LEU A 613 -51.41 30.79 -19.60
C LEU A 613 -51.65 31.83 -20.70
N PRO A 614 -52.48 31.61 -21.74
CA PRO A 614 -52.69 32.60 -22.79
C PRO A 614 -53.19 33.95 -22.28
N ASN A 615 -54.08 33.93 -21.27
CA ASN A 615 -54.60 35.16 -20.66
C ASN A 615 -53.56 35.85 -19.76
N MET A 616 -52.78 35.08 -18.99
CA MET A 616 -51.69 35.64 -18.19
C MET A 616 -50.66 36.36 -19.08
N VAL A 617 -50.31 35.76 -20.21
CA VAL A 617 -49.40 36.34 -21.21
C VAL A 617 -49.99 37.60 -21.83
N LYS A 618 -51.27 37.56 -22.24
CA LYS A 618 -51.96 38.73 -22.80
C LYS A 618 -51.99 39.91 -21.83
N LYS A 619 -52.17 39.64 -20.53
CA LYS A 619 -52.18 40.64 -19.47
C LYS A 619 -50.78 41.01 -18.97
N LYS A 620 -49.73 40.30 -19.40
CA LYS A 620 -48.35 40.42 -18.94
C LYS A 620 -48.20 40.30 -17.42
N GLN A 621 -49.06 39.49 -16.81
CA GLN A 621 -49.06 39.26 -15.38
C GLN A 621 -49.63 37.87 -15.07
N GLY A 622 -48.96 37.14 -14.18
CA GLY A 622 -49.45 35.85 -13.71
C GLY A 622 -48.36 35.02 -13.05
N ILE A 623 -48.76 34.14 -12.13
CA ILE A 623 -47.84 33.19 -11.47
C ILE A 623 -48.41 31.78 -11.59
N ILE A 624 -47.60 30.85 -12.08
CA ILE A 624 -47.89 29.42 -12.10
C ILE A 624 -46.96 28.73 -11.11
N VAL A 625 -47.52 27.96 -10.18
CA VAL A 625 -46.77 27.16 -9.20
C VAL A 625 -47.12 25.68 -9.40
N ASN A 626 -46.14 24.90 -9.79
CA ASN A 626 -46.25 23.45 -9.96
C ASN A 626 -45.59 22.73 -8.77
N ILE A 627 -46.32 21.80 -8.14
CA ILE A 627 -45.78 21.00 -7.03
C ILE A 627 -45.24 19.67 -7.55
N SER A 628 -43.92 19.58 -7.66
CA SER A 628 -43.19 18.38 -8.06
C SER A 628 -42.82 17.50 -6.85
N SER A 629 -41.69 16.78 -6.92
CA SER A 629 -41.14 15.97 -5.82
C SER A 629 -39.66 15.71 -6.05
N MET A 630 -38.88 15.58 -4.97
CA MET A 630 -37.48 15.14 -5.01
C MET A 630 -37.29 13.79 -5.70
N THR A 631 -38.31 12.93 -5.69
CA THR A 631 -38.29 11.67 -6.43
C THR A 631 -38.18 11.87 -7.95
N GLY A 632 -38.53 13.05 -8.47
CA GLY A 632 -38.35 13.41 -9.87
C GLY A 632 -36.91 13.76 -10.27
N TRP A 633 -36.00 13.96 -9.32
CA TRP A 633 -34.59 14.26 -9.64
C TRP A 633 -33.78 13.03 -10.07
N ARG A 634 -34.20 11.85 -9.61
CA ARG A 634 -33.42 10.62 -9.76
C ARG A 634 -34.34 9.41 -9.91
N PRO A 635 -34.00 8.44 -10.78
CA PRO A 635 -34.80 7.22 -10.92
C PRO A 635 -34.86 6.43 -9.60
N LEU A 636 -36.07 6.12 -9.15
CA LEU A 636 -36.33 5.36 -7.94
C LEU A 636 -37.02 4.03 -8.29
N PRO A 637 -36.30 2.90 -8.23
CA PRO A 637 -36.90 1.58 -8.45
C PRO A 637 -38.12 1.34 -7.54
N TYR A 638 -39.05 0.52 -8.01
CA TYR A 638 -40.30 0.17 -7.31
C TYR A 638 -41.35 1.29 -7.16
N LEU A 639 -41.10 2.45 -7.77
CA LEU A 639 -42.02 3.59 -7.84
C LEU A 639 -42.04 4.25 -9.22
N SER A 640 -41.69 3.53 -10.30
CA SER A 640 -41.32 4.11 -11.60
C SER A 640 -42.22 5.25 -12.14
N SER A 641 -43.54 5.10 -12.08
CA SER A 641 -44.50 6.09 -12.63
C SER A 641 -44.54 7.41 -11.86
N TYR A 642 -44.29 7.42 -10.54
CA TYR A 642 -44.38 8.62 -9.71
C TYR A 642 -43.18 9.56 -9.96
N PRO A 643 -41.90 9.16 -9.69
CA PRO A 643 -40.70 9.80 -10.21
C PRO A 643 -40.80 10.30 -11.65
N ALA A 644 -41.28 9.46 -12.59
CA ALA A 644 -41.39 9.86 -13.99
C ALA A 644 -42.34 11.06 -14.18
N SER A 645 -43.53 11.01 -13.57
CA SER A 645 -44.50 12.10 -13.63
C SER A 645 -43.96 13.41 -13.05
N LYS A 646 -43.22 13.34 -11.93
CA LYS A 646 -42.68 14.51 -11.23
C LYS A 646 -41.43 15.06 -11.93
N ALA A 647 -40.59 14.20 -12.51
CA ALA A 647 -39.48 14.60 -13.36
C ALA A 647 -39.97 15.38 -14.60
N ALA A 648 -40.98 14.83 -15.28
CA ALA A 648 -41.59 15.47 -16.45
C ALA A 648 -42.22 16.83 -16.09
N LEU A 649 -42.92 16.93 -14.96
CA LEU A 649 -43.49 18.19 -14.50
C LEU A 649 -42.42 19.24 -14.18
N SER A 650 -41.29 18.83 -13.58
CA SER A 650 -40.16 19.72 -13.33
C SER A 650 -39.59 20.27 -14.63
N PHE A 651 -39.30 19.40 -15.63
CA PHE A 651 -38.79 19.85 -16.93
C PHE A 651 -39.79 20.73 -17.69
N PHE A 652 -41.07 20.39 -17.66
CA PHE A 652 -42.13 21.22 -18.23
C PHE A 652 -42.14 22.62 -17.62
N SER A 653 -42.03 22.70 -16.29
CA SER A 653 -42.04 23.99 -15.57
C SER A 653 -40.79 24.82 -15.84
N ASP A 654 -39.61 24.18 -15.89
CA ASP A 654 -38.33 24.85 -16.19
C ASP A 654 -38.35 25.47 -17.59
N SER A 655 -38.77 24.66 -18.58
CA SER A 655 -38.88 25.07 -19.98
C SER A 655 -39.83 26.26 -20.13
N LEU A 656 -41.01 26.20 -19.50
CA LEU A 656 -41.95 27.31 -19.53
C LEU A 656 -41.40 28.57 -18.83
N SER A 657 -40.61 28.41 -17.77
CA SER A 657 -40.04 29.57 -17.08
C SER A 657 -39.08 30.35 -17.99
N ASP A 658 -38.27 29.62 -18.77
CA ASP A 658 -37.39 30.21 -19.79
C ASP A 658 -38.19 30.80 -20.97
N GLU A 659 -39.17 30.07 -21.51
CA GLU A 659 -39.99 30.50 -22.65
C GLU A 659 -40.74 31.81 -22.39
N TYR A 660 -41.25 31.98 -21.17
CA TYR A 660 -42.06 33.13 -20.78
C TYR A 660 -41.28 34.17 -19.98
N ARG A 661 -39.95 34.05 -19.89
CA ARG A 661 -39.09 35.03 -19.23
C ARG A 661 -39.25 36.40 -19.92
N GLY A 662 -39.50 37.44 -19.12
CA GLY A 662 -39.71 38.81 -19.61
C GLY A 662 -41.13 39.12 -20.10
N THR A 663 -42.04 38.14 -20.12
CA THR A 663 -43.46 38.39 -20.46
C THR A 663 -44.27 38.97 -19.31
N GLY A 664 -43.71 38.96 -18.09
CA GLY A 664 -44.42 39.30 -16.85
C GLY A 664 -45.15 38.11 -16.21
N VAL A 665 -45.20 36.97 -16.90
CA VAL A 665 -45.63 35.68 -16.32
C VAL A 665 -44.44 34.99 -15.67
N ARG A 666 -44.65 34.40 -14.49
CA ARG A 666 -43.63 33.64 -13.76
C ARG A 666 -44.08 32.21 -13.55
N VAL A 667 -43.21 31.26 -13.88
CA VAL A 667 -43.45 29.83 -13.66
C VAL A 667 -42.46 29.33 -12.61
N GLN A 668 -42.99 28.74 -11.55
CA GLN A 668 -42.21 28.16 -10.47
C GLN A 668 -42.55 26.69 -10.28
N CYS A 669 -41.52 25.89 -10.02
CA CYS A 669 -41.63 24.48 -9.66
C CYS A 669 -41.05 24.28 -8.26
N LEU A 670 -41.90 23.85 -7.33
CA LEU A 670 -41.49 23.46 -5.99
C LEU A 670 -41.22 21.96 -5.97
N ILE A 671 -40.05 21.55 -5.49
CA ILE A 671 -39.57 20.17 -5.46
C ILE A 671 -39.45 19.71 -4.00
N PRO A 672 -40.57 19.49 -3.30
CA PRO A 672 -40.54 19.07 -1.90
C PRO A 672 -39.90 17.69 -1.73
N MET A 673 -39.27 17.51 -0.57
CA MET A 673 -38.93 16.20 -0.02
C MET A 673 -40.11 15.67 0.82
N LEU A 674 -39.86 15.03 1.96
CA LEU A 674 -40.94 14.47 2.78
C LEU A 674 -41.72 15.60 3.48
N VAL A 675 -42.99 15.72 3.11
CA VAL A 675 -43.98 16.55 3.80
C VAL A 675 -45.06 15.63 4.36
N ALA A 676 -45.41 15.80 5.64
CA ALA A 676 -46.38 14.98 6.34
C ALA A 676 -47.77 15.11 5.72
N THR A 677 -48.08 14.22 4.79
CA THR A 677 -49.30 14.19 4.01
C THR A 677 -49.71 12.74 3.74
N LYS A 678 -50.97 12.55 3.37
CA LYS A 678 -51.52 11.24 2.98
C LYS A 678 -50.77 10.61 1.81
N VAL A 679 -50.31 11.42 0.84
CA VAL A 679 -49.54 10.93 -0.33
C VAL A 679 -48.17 10.37 0.09
N ALA A 680 -47.56 10.94 1.13
CA ALA A 680 -46.29 10.46 1.67
C ALA A 680 -46.45 9.30 2.67
N SER A 681 -47.67 9.00 3.14
CA SER A 681 -47.96 8.06 4.24
C SER A 681 -47.34 8.50 5.58
N TYR A 682 -47.47 9.78 5.92
CA TYR A 682 -47.02 10.37 7.19
C TYR A 682 -48.16 11.17 7.84
N GLU A 683 -48.31 11.04 9.15
CA GLU A 683 -49.19 11.91 9.95
C GLU A 683 -48.43 13.15 10.45
N ALA A 684 -49.16 14.22 10.78
CA ALA A 684 -48.57 15.50 11.18
C ALA A 684 -47.72 15.40 12.46
N GLU A 685 -48.10 14.52 13.41
CA GLU A 685 -47.35 14.35 14.66
C GLU A 685 -45.95 13.72 14.43
N GLU A 686 -45.74 13.09 13.27
CA GLU A 686 -44.47 12.45 12.90
C GLU A 686 -43.46 13.44 12.27
N ALA A 687 -43.87 14.68 12.03
CA ALA A 687 -43.06 15.72 11.38
C ALA A 687 -42.09 16.48 12.31
N ASN A 688 -41.70 15.89 13.44
CA ASN A 688 -40.85 16.52 14.47
C ASN A 688 -39.36 16.20 14.31
N ASN A 689 -38.86 16.10 13.08
CA ASN A 689 -37.44 15.78 12.83
C ASN A 689 -36.89 16.49 11.59
N ILE A 690 -35.59 16.32 11.35
CA ILE A 690 -34.88 16.98 10.25
C ILE A 690 -35.27 16.47 8.85
N PHE A 691 -35.96 15.33 8.74
CA PHE A 691 -36.30 14.67 7.48
C PHE A 691 -37.72 14.98 6.99
N VAL A 692 -38.66 15.20 7.91
CA VAL A 692 -40.09 15.36 7.59
C VAL A 692 -40.59 16.72 8.07
N VAL A 693 -41.26 17.47 7.19
CA VAL A 693 -41.79 18.80 7.49
C VAL A 693 -43.32 18.78 7.49
N THR A 694 -43.98 19.57 8.33
CA THR A 694 -45.45 19.71 8.27
C THR A 694 -45.86 20.51 7.02
N PRO A 695 -47.07 20.31 6.47
CA PRO A 695 -47.58 21.12 5.36
C PRO A 695 -47.55 22.63 5.64
N GLU A 696 -47.83 23.05 6.88
CA GLU A 696 -47.88 24.46 7.29
C GLU A 696 -46.48 25.08 7.28
N ASN A 697 -45.48 24.38 7.85
CA ASN A 697 -44.10 24.88 7.87
C ASN A 697 -43.49 24.93 6.46
N PHE A 698 -43.85 23.96 5.61
CA PHE A 698 -43.48 23.98 4.19
C PHE A 698 -44.13 25.17 3.47
N ALA A 699 -45.45 25.33 3.59
CA ALA A 699 -46.20 26.40 2.95
C ALA A 699 -45.70 27.79 3.36
N LYS A 700 -45.39 28.01 4.65
CA LYS A 700 -44.81 29.26 5.16
C LYS A 700 -43.58 29.72 4.38
N GLN A 701 -42.64 28.80 4.14
CA GLN A 701 -41.41 29.11 3.41
C GLN A 701 -41.63 29.18 1.90
N ALA A 702 -42.49 28.31 1.35
CA ALA A 702 -42.78 28.26 -0.07
C ALA A 702 -43.57 29.49 -0.56
N VAL A 703 -44.57 29.94 0.21
CA VAL A 703 -45.33 31.16 -0.06
C VAL A 703 -44.46 32.40 0.12
N ARG A 704 -43.47 32.40 1.03
CA ARG A 704 -42.53 33.52 1.15
C ARG A 704 -41.88 33.84 -0.20
N ILE A 705 -41.44 32.82 -0.93
CA ILE A 705 -40.67 32.93 -2.18
C ILE A 705 -41.52 32.90 -3.46
N ILE A 706 -42.85 32.81 -3.35
CA ILE A 706 -43.74 32.85 -4.51
C ILE A 706 -43.51 34.11 -5.34
N GLY A 707 -43.49 33.96 -6.66
CA GLY A 707 -43.29 35.06 -7.61
C GLY A 707 -41.86 35.64 -7.66
N THR A 708 -40.91 35.13 -6.87
CA THR A 708 -39.50 35.50 -7.01
C THR A 708 -38.87 34.94 -8.29
N HIS A 709 -37.62 35.30 -8.58
CA HIS A 709 -36.86 34.79 -9.73
C HIS A 709 -36.31 33.37 -9.50
N TRP A 710 -36.60 32.75 -8.36
CA TRP A 710 -36.22 31.37 -8.08
C TRP A 710 -37.25 30.42 -8.66
N GLU A 711 -37.00 29.99 -9.90
CA GLU A 711 -37.93 29.20 -10.72
C GLU A 711 -38.00 27.74 -10.24
N ILE A 712 -36.85 27.14 -9.90
CA ILE A 712 -36.78 25.78 -9.32
C ILE A 712 -36.18 25.82 -7.92
N THR A 713 -36.97 25.39 -6.94
CA THR A 713 -36.58 25.39 -5.52
C THR A 713 -37.23 24.20 -4.81
N THR A 714 -36.69 23.77 -3.66
CA THR A 714 -37.36 22.73 -2.87
C THR A 714 -38.58 23.27 -2.13
N GLY A 715 -38.64 24.59 -1.89
CA GLY A 715 -39.72 25.28 -1.19
C GLY A 715 -39.39 25.60 0.28
N CYS A 716 -38.42 24.93 0.90
CA CYS A 716 -38.00 25.21 2.27
C CYS A 716 -36.53 24.87 2.56
N VAL A 717 -35.94 25.55 3.55
CA VAL A 717 -34.54 25.40 3.94
C VAL A 717 -34.19 23.97 4.36
N GLN A 718 -35.10 23.31 5.09
CA GLN A 718 -34.87 21.93 5.54
C GLN A 718 -34.67 20.98 4.36
N HIS A 719 -35.46 21.14 3.30
CA HIS A 719 -35.33 20.30 2.11
C HIS A 719 -34.05 20.65 1.34
N ASP A 720 -33.69 21.93 1.19
CA ASP A 720 -32.41 22.33 0.57
C ASP A 720 -31.19 21.73 1.30
N VAL A 721 -31.21 21.70 2.64
CA VAL A 721 -30.15 21.09 3.44
C VAL A 721 -30.08 19.58 3.19
N GLN A 722 -31.22 18.89 3.16
CA GLN A 722 -31.26 17.46 2.82
C GLN A 722 -30.69 17.20 1.41
N VAL A 723 -30.98 18.08 0.44
CA VAL A 723 -30.36 18.00 -0.89
C VAL A 723 -28.86 18.18 -0.82
N ALA A 724 -28.38 19.18 -0.10
CA ALA A 724 -26.95 19.45 0.05
C ALA A 724 -26.23 18.19 0.57
N PHE A 725 -26.72 17.59 1.66
CA PHE A 725 -26.17 16.33 2.18
C PHE A 725 -26.23 15.18 1.17
N GLY A 726 -27.33 15.06 0.43
CA GLY A 726 -27.47 14.07 -0.64
C GLY A 726 -26.43 14.19 -1.75
N THR A 727 -25.86 15.39 -1.98
CA THR A 727 -24.82 15.59 -3.01
C THR A 727 -23.41 15.18 -2.60
N LEU A 728 -23.15 14.96 -1.32
CA LEU A 728 -21.84 14.50 -0.81
C LEU A 728 -21.49 13.09 -1.32
N PHE A 729 -22.51 12.28 -1.58
CA PHE A 729 -22.35 10.93 -2.08
C PHE A 729 -22.65 10.84 -3.59
N SER A 730 -22.07 9.85 -4.27
CA SER A 730 -22.46 9.57 -5.66
C SER A 730 -23.88 9.01 -5.69
N PHE A 731 -24.62 9.31 -6.76
CA PHE A 731 -25.98 8.77 -6.90
C PHE A 731 -25.97 7.23 -6.99
N TRP A 732 -24.92 6.65 -7.59
CA TRP A 732 -24.77 5.20 -7.63
C TRP A 732 -24.65 4.61 -6.22
N PHE A 733 -23.79 5.18 -5.37
CA PHE A 733 -23.62 4.74 -3.99
C PHE A 733 -24.91 4.92 -3.19
N PHE A 734 -25.58 6.07 -3.34
CA PHE A 734 -26.90 6.30 -2.77
C PHE A 734 -27.90 5.23 -3.24
N LYS A 735 -27.98 4.94 -4.53
CA LYS A 735 -28.93 3.95 -5.08
C LYS A 735 -28.69 2.54 -4.52
N VAL A 736 -27.43 2.10 -4.44
CA VAL A 736 -27.08 0.75 -3.95
C VAL A 736 -27.43 0.58 -2.46
N LEU A 737 -27.24 1.61 -1.64
CA LEU A 737 -27.53 1.54 -0.21
C LEU A 737 -29.00 1.87 0.12
N PHE A 738 -29.52 2.95 -0.47
CA PHE A 738 -30.85 3.50 -0.17
C PHE A 738 -31.98 2.58 -0.65
N VAL A 739 -31.86 1.97 -1.83
CA VAL A 739 -32.96 1.17 -2.38
C VAL A 739 -33.24 -0.10 -1.55
N PRO A 740 -32.24 -0.94 -1.20
CA PRO A 740 -32.50 -2.10 -0.36
C PRO A 740 -32.91 -1.73 1.08
N VAL A 741 -32.19 -0.79 1.70
CA VAL A 741 -32.37 -0.50 3.13
C VAL A 741 -33.58 0.40 3.38
N VAL A 742 -33.70 1.50 2.65
CA VAL A 742 -34.71 2.52 2.90
C VAL A 742 -35.98 2.24 2.11
N MET A 743 -35.90 1.97 0.81
CA MET A 743 -37.11 1.75 0.00
C MET A 743 -37.78 0.41 0.29
N LEU A 744 -37.02 -0.69 0.21
CA LEU A 744 -37.56 -2.04 0.38
C LEU A 744 -37.71 -2.44 1.85
N GLY A 745 -36.84 -1.95 2.74
CA GLY A 745 -36.96 -2.14 4.18
C GLY A 745 -37.95 -1.15 4.78
N VAL A 746 -37.49 0.05 5.10
CA VAL A 746 -38.24 1.01 5.93
C VAL A 746 -39.53 1.49 5.27
N HIS A 747 -39.48 1.98 4.03
CA HIS A 747 -40.59 2.65 3.37
C HIS A 747 -41.71 1.66 3.00
N LYS A 748 -41.36 0.49 2.46
CA LYS A 748 -42.34 -0.56 2.16
C LYS A 748 -43.13 -0.99 3.40
N HIS A 749 -42.45 -1.24 4.52
CA HIS A 749 -43.13 -1.57 5.78
C HIS A 749 -44.00 -0.41 6.29
N ARG A 750 -43.51 0.83 6.20
CA ARG A 750 -44.26 2.01 6.62
C ARG A 750 -45.55 2.20 5.84
N VAL A 751 -45.50 2.10 4.51
CA VAL A 751 -46.69 2.22 3.65
C VAL A 751 -47.73 1.17 4.04
N ALA A 752 -47.31 -0.08 4.25
CA ALA A 752 -48.18 -1.15 4.69
C ALA A 752 -48.81 -0.86 6.09
N SER A 753 -48.02 -0.38 7.05
CA SER A 753 -48.50 -0.01 8.39
C SER A 753 -49.50 1.15 8.35
N TYR A 754 -49.22 2.19 7.56
CA TYR A 754 -50.13 3.33 7.38
C TYR A 754 -51.48 2.89 6.83
N GLN A 755 -51.48 2.01 5.83
CA GLN A 755 -52.70 1.47 5.24
C GLN A 755 -53.49 0.63 6.23
N ALA A 756 -52.83 -0.28 6.97
CA ALA A 756 -53.50 -1.09 7.98
C ALA A 756 -54.16 -0.25 9.08
N LYS A 757 -53.52 0.85 9.49
CA LYS A 757 -54.07 1.79 10.49
C LYS A 757 -55.30 2.53 9.98
N ASN A 758 -55.34 2.87 8.70
CA ASN A 758 -56.38 3.72 8.11
C ASN A 758 -57.50 2.93 7.41
N SER A 759 -57.29 1.65 7.05
CA SER A 759 -58.34 0.77 6.50
C SER A 759 -59.49 0.48 7.48
N GLY A 760 -59.32 0.76 8.78
CA GLY A 760 -60.36 0.65 9.80
C GLY A 760 -61.16 1.94 10.05
N LYS A 761 -60.78 3.08 9.46
CA LYS A 761 -61.44 4.38 9.67
C LYS A 761 -62.46 4.75 8.58
N ASP A 762 -62.43 4.05 7.45
CA ASP A 762 -63.35 4.23 6.32
C ASP A 762 -64.47 3.16 6.27
N LYS A 763 -64.71 2.43 7.37
CA LYS A 763 -65.86 1.52 7.54
C LYS A 763 -66.98 2.14 8.36
#